data_AF-A0AAU0NIP9-F1
#
_entry.id   AF-A0AAU0NIP9-F1
#
_cell.length_a   1.000
_cell.length_b   1.000
_cell.length_c   1.000
_cell.angle_alpha   90.00
_cell.angle_beta   90.00
_cell.angle_gamma   90.00
#
_symmetry.space_group_name_H-M   'P 1'
#
loop_
_entity.id
_entity.type
_entity.pdbx_description
1 polymer ?
#
loop_
_entity_poly.entity_id
_entity_poly.type
_entity_poly.pdbx_seq_one_letter_code
_entity_poly.pdbx_strand_id
1 'polypeptide(L)'
;MYKNKKILAVLSTAAVTGLLISTINSTAFAKTTAIAVNSTDGKIYEYQYDALKASLVSESIHGSNYPGAKLYNDFLQRKMTVRAYYDDKKKSYIESDTISKEIANCMQKGTSFDLNSFTESANTPAIKLTTNTVSTDSFGNLLINGQTVSEKPTVKSVKVIDNKTIRVCFNKKVDYNYATNVTNYKLLNSLDTGNIDISNHISGIYNSQNQSDTQNTDTYDIKLKDCNPYNKNEDWKLVDSKYTLVIENIIDTSTIHNAMDTYTCILDANFSAPSVTGMYKNISSSTSNKIIVYFSEAMDVDTIANRNNYKFIDGLGNVNPLPEAANIIIGKTSKSARIEFPSSYHISTNTTQKTGNSNDIIGLTVSNVKDASQNILKDTSYKGTISEPKLYDTYVKSNSIKGYYDKDDLIIDVSFSGELDDITSRDFTFGGVRPDAASVVDDRLILRFVPESLPTASEISAHPVTYANGKTNTSPTKIDIIKAQGPSAKLVINPNSLVDETGASVACTLSDEQSKIYDDELPPRTAPNYWSATKESDGVNVYITYDTPLYISSGLRPDDFIFTSTNGKNLLADSVKITGNTLVFNFKSTNENYALLTNSINVKCKNTICLLSNHGLSGDFYQYIPSNDDLSGRIVNVAQ
;
A
#
# COMPACT_ATOMS: atom_id res chain seq x y z
N MET A 1 20.22 -7.79 -39.96
CA MET A 1 19.17 -8.75 -40.39
C MET A 1 18.47 -9.32 -39.15
N TYR A 2 17.61 -8.56 -38.47
CA TYR A 2 16.83 -9.03 -37.32
C TYR A 2 15.58 -8.14 -37.13
N LYS A 3 14.53 -8.36 -37.92
CA LYS A 3 13.18 -7.84 -37.68
C LYS A 3 12.18 -8.80 -38.34
N ASN A 4 11.92 -9.95 -37.73
CA ASN A 4 10.86 -10.87 -38.19
C ASN A 4 10.09 -11.59 -37.06
N LYS A 5 10.15 -11.09 -35.81
CA LYS A 5 9.39 -11.68 -34.70
C LYS A 5 8.19 -10.84 -34.21
N LYS A 6 7.89 -9.70 -34.84
CA LYS A 6 6.72 -8.85 -34.48
C LYS A 6 5.50 -8.98 -35.41
N ILE A 7 5.58 -9.74 -36.50
CA ILE A 7 4.47 -9.85 -37.48
C ILE A 7 3.51 -11.00 -37.14
N LEU A 8 3.93 -12.04 -36.40
CA LEU A 8 3.03 -13.14 -36.04
C LEU A 8 2.01 -12.80 -34.94
N ALA A 9 2.29 -11.81 -34.08
CA ALA A 9 1.39 -11.41 -32.99
C ALA A 9 0.28 -10.43 -33.43
N VAL A 10 0.44 -9.77 -34.58
CA VAL A 10 -0.54 -8.79 -35.10
C VAL A 10 -1.61 -9.45 -35.97
N LEU A 11 -1.39 -10.71 -36.39
CA LEU A 11 -2.36 -11.48 -37.18
C LEU A 11 -3.43 -12.19 -36.34
N SER A 12 -3.29 -12.36 -35.02
CA SER A 12 -4.31 -13.08 -34.22
C SER A 12 -5.48 -12.21 -33.77
N THR A 13 -5.28 -10.90 -33.64
CA THR A 13 -6.35 -9.98 -33.19
C THR A 13 -6.98 -9.23 -34.37
N ALA A 14 -6.16 -8.70 -35.29
CA ALA A 14 -6.65 -7.93 -36.44
C ALA A 14 -7.24 -8.81 -37.56
N ALA A 15 -6.81 -10.07 -37.72
CA ALA A 15 -7.39 -10.95 -38.74
C ALA A 15 -8.77 -11.49 -38.34
N VAL A 16 -9.10 -11.55 -37.05
CA VAL A 16 -10.44 -11.97 -36.58
C VAL A 16 -11.43 -10.79 -36.62
N THR A 17 -10.99 -9.58 -36.26
CA THR A 17 -11.77 -8.36 -36.57
C THR A 17 -11.92 -8.20 -38.09
N GLY A 18 -10.89 -8.55 -38.87
CA GLY A 18 -10.90 -8.59 -40.33
C GLY A 18 -11.83 -9.67 -40.93
N LEU A 19 -12.03 -10.82 -40.28
CA LEU A 19 -12.99 -11.84 -40.72
C LEU A 19 -14.45 -11.45 -40.42
N LEU A 20 -14.69 -10.69 -39.34
CA LEU A 20 -16.00 -10.07 -39.08
C LEU A 20 -16.26 -8.87 -40.03
N ILE A 21 -15.23 -8.15 -40.47
CA ILE A 21 -15.36 -6.98 -41.37
C ILE A 21 -15.34 -7.35 -42.87
N SER A 22 -14.77 -8.48 -43.28
CA SER A 22 -14.72 -8.89 -44.70
C SER A 22 -16.02 -9.51 -45.24
N THR A 23 -17.00 -9.78 -44.38
CA THR A 23 -18.30 -10.37 -44.78
C THR A 23 -19.40 -9.34 -45.02
N ILE A 24 -19.10 -8.04 -45.00
CA ILE A 24 -20.12 -6.96 -45.02
C ILE A 24 -20.71 -6.70 -46.44
N ASN A 25 -20.33 -7.43 -47.50
CA ASN A 25 -20.83 -7.15 -48.87
C ASN A 25 -21.45 -8.33 -49.65
N SER A 26 -21.86 -9.43 -49.02
CA SER A 26 -22.58 -10.50 -49.75
C SER A 26 -24.00 -10.72 -49.21
N THR A 27 -25.01 -10.33 -50.00
CA THR A 27 -26.45 -10.50 -49.73
C THR A 27 -26.96 -11.91 -50.02
N ALA A 28 -26.27 -12.96 -49.57
CA ALA A 28 -26.75 -14.33 -49.68
C ALA A 28 -26.65 -15.02 -48.31
N PHE A 29 -27.78 -15.54 -47.85
CA PHE A 29 -28.02 -16.25 -46.58
C PHE A 29 -26.79 -17.06 -46.07
N ALA A 30 -26.46 -16.87 -44.78
CA ALA A 30 -25.27 -17.39 -44.09
C ALA A 30 -25.18 -18.93 -44.06
N LYS A 31 -23.97 -19.51 -43.97
CA LYS A 31 -23.81 -20.98 -43.86
C LYS A 31 -22.76 -21.48 -42.85
N THR A 32 -21.86 -20.62 -42.38
CA THR A 32 -21.28 -20.82 -41.05
C THR A 32 -22.16 -20.10 -40.04
N THR A 33 -22.84 -20.81 -39.14
CA THR A 33 -23.89 -20.21 -38.30
C THR A 33 -23.48 -20.00 -36.83
N ALA A 34 -22.43 -20.67 -36.37
CA ALA A 34 -21.90 -20.47 -35.02
C ALA A 34 -20.38 -20.56 -34.94
N ILE A 35 -19.83 -20.00 -33.86
CA ILE A 35 -18.41 -20.07 -33.50
C ILE A 35 -18.25 -20.76 -32.15
N ALA A 36 -17.32 -21.71 -32.07
CA ALA A 36 -16.95 -22.40 -30.85
C ALA A 36 -15.59 -21.90 -30.34
N VAL A 37 -15.51 -21.54 -29.05
CA VAL A 37 -14.29 -21.02 -28.41
C VAL A 37 -13.88 -21.87 -27.21
N ASN A 38 -12.56 -22.00 -27.01
CA ASN A 38 -12.03 -22.55 -25.77
C ASN A 38 -12.03 -21.46 -24.69
N SER A 39 -12.50 -21.81 -23.49
CA SER A 39 -12.55 -20.94 -22.32
C SER A 39 -11.55 -21.36 -21.23
N THR A 40 -11.19 -20.41 -20.36
CA THR A 40 -10.21 -20.59 -19.27
C THR A 40 -10.64 -21.65 -18.25
N ASP A 41 -11.93 -21.94 -18.15
CA ASP A 41 -12.50 -23.00 -17.32
C ASP A 41 -12.43 -24.41 -17.97
N GLY A 42 -11.75 -24.53 -19.11
CA GLY A 42 -11.55 -25.80 -19.82
C GLY A 42 -12.77 -26.27 -20.63
N LYS A 43 -13.84 -25.47 -20.71
CA LYS A 43 -15.04 -25.79 -21.49
C LYS A 43 -15.02 -25.14 -22.88
N ILE A 44 -15.87 -25.66 -23.76
CA ILE A 44 -16.12 -25.10 -25.10
C ILE A 44 -17.48 -24.41 -25.10
N TYR A 45 -17.49 -23.15 -25.53
CA TYR A 45 -18.69 -22.33 -25.63
C TYR A 45 -19.02 -22.01 -27.08
N GLU A 46 -20.29 -22.10 -27.45
CA GLU A 46 -20.79 -21.79 -28.78
C GLU A 46 -21.62 -20.50 -28.78
N TYR A 47 -21.35 -19.63 -29.75
CA TYR A 47 -22.10 -18.39 -29.98
C TYR A 47 -22.65 -18.39 -31.40
N GLN A 48 -23.95 -18.08 -31.54
CA GLN A 48 -24.59 -17.94 -32.84
C GLN A 48 -24.17 -16.61 -33.49
N TYR A 49 -23.77 -16.66 -34.76
CA TYR A 49 -23.18 -15.50 -35.45
C TYR A 49 -24.11 -14.30 -35.52
N ASP A 50 -25.37 -14.50 -35.89
CA ASP A 50 -26.33 -13.40 -36.04
C ASP A 50 -26.59 -12.69 -34.71
N ALA A 51 -26.73 -13.46 -33.63
CA ALA A 51 -26.91 -12.92 -32.29
C ALA A 51 -25.65 -12.18 -31.82
N LEU A 52 -24.46 -12.76 -32.05
CA LEU A 52 -23.19 -12.15 -31.69
C LEU A 52 -22.94 -10.85 -32.47
N LYS A 53 -23.31 -10.82 -33.76
CA LYS A 53 -23.23 -9.63 -34.62
C LYS A 53 -24.18 -8.53 -34.16
N ALA A 54 -25.42 -8.85 -33.86
CA ALA A 54 -26.38 -7.89 -33.31
C ALA A 54 -25.89 -7.31 -31.96
N SER A 55 -25.26 -8.16 -31.14
CA SER A 55 -24.69 -7.74 -29.86
C SER A 55 -23.45 -6.84 -30.01
N LEU A 56 -22.56 -7.15 -30.96
CA LEU A 56 -21.43 -6.28 -31.32
C LEU A 56 -21.90 -4.90 -31.79
N VAL A 57 -22.92 -4.84 -32.66
CA VAL A 57 -23.50 -3.56 -33.11
C VAL A 57 -24.05 -2.77 -31.92
N SER A 58 -24.74 -3.45 -30.99
CA SER A 58 -25.26 -2.83 -29.77
C SER A 58 -24.15 -2.27 -28.87
N GLU A 59 -23.04 -3.01 -28.73
CA GLU A 59 -21.86 -2.57 -27.99
C GLU A 59 -21.23 -1.32 -28.63
N SER A 60 -21.05 -1.33 -29.95
CA SER A 60 -20.41 -0.22 -30.67
C SER A 60 -21.24 1.07 -30.68
N ILE A 61 -22.57 0.97 -30.54
CA ILE A 61 -23.47 2.13 -30.52
C ILE A 61 -23.75 2.62 -29.09
N HIS A 62 -23.98 1.70 -28.15
CA HIS A 62 -24.50 2.02 -26.81
C HIS A 62 -23.51 1.78 -25.67
N GLY A 63 -22.33 1.22 -25.97
CA GLY A 63 -21.29 0.89 -24.99
C GLY A 63 -21.51 -0.44 -24.27
N SER A 64 -20.48 -0.87 -23.54
CA SER A 64 -20.37 -2.20 -22.91
C SER A 64 -21.45 -2.51 -21.86
N ASN A 65 -22.05 -1.50 -21.25
CA ASN A 65 -23.04 -1.70 -20.18
C ASN A 65 -24.47 -1.88 -20.70
N TYR A 66 -24.70 -1.76 -22.01
CA TYR A 66 -26.02 -1.91 -22.60
C TYR A 66 -26.47 -3.38 -22.60
N PRO A 67 -27.73 -3.72 -22.22
CA PRO A 67 -28.21 -5.11 -22.19
C PRO A 67 -28.00 -5.87 -23.51
N GLY A 68 -28.17 -5.20 -24.65
CA GLY A 68 -27.92 -5.78 -25.97
C GLY A 68 -26.45 -6.14 -26.25
N ALA A 69 -25.48 -5.57 -25.51
CA ALA A 69 -24.05 -5.82 -25.67
C ALA A 69 -23.54 -7.04 -24.88
N LYS A 70 -24.35 -7.61 -23.98
CA LYS A 70 -23.91 -8.65 -23.03
C LYS A 70 -23.36 -9.91 -23.70
N LEU A 71 -23.94 -10.35 -24.82
CA LEU A 71 -23.50 -11.56 -25.54
C LEU A 71 -22.10 -11.39 -26.16
N TYR A 72 -21.83 -10.23 -26.76
CA TYR A 72 -20.51 -9.93 -27.31
C TYR A 72 -19.45 -9.75 -26.21
N ASN A 73 -19.80 -9.12 -25.10
CA ASN A 73 -18.89 -8.97 -23.96
C ASN A 73 -18.54 -10.31 -23.32
N ASP A 74 -19.51 -11.20 -23.14
CA ASP A 74 -19.26 -12.56 -22.65
C ASP A 74 -18.37 -13.36 -23.61
N PHE A 75 -18.60 -13.26 -24.93
CA PHE A 75 -17.71 -13.84 -25.94
C PHE A 75 -16.27 -13.37 -25.79
N LEU A 76 -16.03 -12.06 -25.62
CA LEU A 76 -14.68 -11.52 -25.42
C LEU A 76 -14.04 -12.02 -24.12
N GLN A 77 -14.81 -12.09 -23.03
CA GLN A 77 -14.32 -12.56 -21.73
C GLN A 77 -13.96 -14.05 -21.74
N ARG A 78 -14.74 -14.90 -22.41
CA ARG A 78 -14.50 -16.35 -22.44
C ARG A 78 -13.53 -16.79 -23.53
N LYS A 79 -13.38 -16.03 -24.62
CA LYS A 79 -12.55 -16.43 -25.76
C LYS A 79 -11.06 -16.38 -25.43
N MET A 80 -10.48 -17.51 -25.06
CA MET A 80 -9.02 -17.68 -25.14
C MET A 80 -8.56 -17.87 -26.59
N THR A 81 -9.16 -18.84 -27.28
CA THR A 81 -8.86 -19.19 -28.67
C THR A 81 -10.13 -19.63 -29.39
N VAL A 82 -10.20 -19.37 -30.70
CA VAL A 82 -11.26 -19.94 -31.54
C VAL A 82 -10.94 -21.41 -31.78
N ARG A 83 -11.85 -22.30 -31.36
CA ARG A 83 -11.69 -23.75 -31.54
C ARG A 83 -12.13 -24.19 -32.93
N ALA A 84 -13.35 -23.82 -33.32
CA ALA A 84 -13.95 -24.28 -34.56
C ALA A 84 -15.15 -23.41 -34.99
N TYR A 85 -15.61 -23.65 -36.22
CA TYR A 85 -16.72 -22.97 -36.87
C TYR A 85 -17.80 -23.99 -37.22
N TYR A 86 -19.06 -23.71 -36.89
CA TYR A 86 -20.16 -24.63 -37.15
C TYR A 86 -20.73 -24.43 -38.56
N ASP A 87 -20.74 -25.51 -39.34
CA ASP A 87 -21.37 -25.59 -40.66
C ASP A 87 -22.76 -26.23 -40.51
N ASP A 88 -23.80 -25.45 -40.83
CA ASP A 88 -25.19 -25.86 -40.69
C ASP A 88 -25.62 -26.94 -41.69
N LYS A 89 -24.97 -27.00 -42.86
CA LYS A 89 -25.25 -27.97 -43.92
C LYS A 89 -24.63 -29.33 -43.59
N LYS A 90 -23.39 -29.34 -43.10
CA LYS A 90 -22.73 -30.57 -42.61
C LYS A 90 -23.19 -30.98 -41.21
N LYS A 91 -23.84 -30.09 -40.47
CA LYS A 91 -24.21 -30.26 -39.06
C LYS A 91 -23.01 -30.68 -38.20
N SER A 92 -21.84 -30.10 -38.50
CA SER A 92 -20.55 -30.45 -37.90
C SER A 92 -19.65 -29.22 -37.83
N TYR A 93 -18.56 -29.31 -37.06
CA TYR A 93 -17.62 -28.20 -36.92
C TYR A 93 -16.39 -28.39 -37.80
N ILE A 94 -15.82 -27.28 -38.28
CA ILE A 94 -14.53 -27.24 -38.97
C ILE A 94 -13.52 -26.54 -38.06
N GLU A 95 -12.39 -27.20 -37.77
CA GLU A 95 -11.36 -26.66 -36.86
C GLU A 95 -10.75 -25.37 -37.38
N SER A 96 -10.52 -24.42 -36.48
CA SER A 96 -9.92 -23.12 -36.80
C SER A 96 -8.53 -23.25 -37.44
N ASP A 97 -7.72 -24.22 -36.99
CA ASP A 97 -6.41 -24.50 -37.56
C ASP A 97 -6.47 -25.00 -39.00
N THR A 98 -7.53 -25.75 -39.35
CA THR A 98 -7.76 -26.24 -40.70
C THR A 98 -8.08 -25.09 -41.65
N ILE A 99 -8.93 -24.17 -41.21
CA ILE A 99 -9.26 -22.93 -41.94
C ILE A 99 -8.02 -22.05 -42.07
N SER A 100 -7.26 -21.85 -40.99
CA SER A 100 -6.06 -21.01 -40.97
C SER A 100 -4.99 -21.52 -41.93
N LYS A 101 -4.80 -22.84 -42.01
CA LYS A 101 -3.90 -23.47 -42.98
C LYS A 101 -4.34 -23.21 -44.42
N GLU A 102 -5.63 -23.31 -44.72
CA GLU A 102 -6.11 -23.07 -46.08
C GLU A 102 -6.03 -21.60 -46.49
N ILE A 103 -6.29 -20.67 -45.55
CA ILE A 103 -6.06 -19.24 -45.77
C ILE A 103 -4.58 -19.00 -46.12
N ALA A 104 -3.64 -19.60 -45.39
CA ALA A 104 -2.22 -19.50 -45.69
C ALA A 104 -1.88 -20.06 -47.08
N ASN A 105 -2.47 -21.19 -47.48
CA ASN A 105 -2.30 -21.77 -48.81
C ASN A 105 -2.82 -20.86 -49.92
N CYS A 106 -4.01 -20.27 -49.74
CA CYS A 106 -4.59 -19.33 -50.70
C CYS A 106 -3.73 -18.08 -50.86
N MET A 107 -3.24 -17.50 -49.75
CA MET A 107 -2.34 -16.35 -49.77
C MET A 107 -1.03 -16.65 -50.51
N GLN A 108 -0.43 -17.82 -50.28
CA GLN A 108 0.79 -18.24 -51.00
C GLN A 108 0.56 -18.40 -52.51
N LYS A 109 -0.65 -18.82 -52.91
CA LYS A 109 -1.05 -19.00 -54.31
C LYS A 109 -1.57 -17.72 -54.97
N GLY A 110 -1.73 -16.63 -54.23
CA GLY A 110 -2.36 -15.40 -54.71
C GLY A 110 -3.86 -15.53 -55.02
N THR A 111 -4.53 -16.52 -54.43
CA THR A 111 -5.98 -16.75 -54.61
C THR A 111 -6.78 -16.23 -53.41
N SER A 112 -8.03 -15.82 -53.64
CA SER A 112 -8.95 -15.45 -52.57
C SER A 112 -9.44 -16.69 -51.81
N PHE A 113 -9.53 -16.59 -50.48
CA PHE A 113 -10.14 -17.61 -49.63
C PHE A 113 -11.63 -17.30 -49.42
N ASP A 114 -12.50 -18.30 -49.62
CA ASP A 114 -13.93 -18.22 -49.33
C ASP A 114 -14.27 -19.23 -48.23
N LEU A 115 -14.64 -18.72 -47.05
CA LEU A 115 -14.89 -19.55 -45.87
C LEU A 115 -16.03 -20.53 -46.11
N ASN A 116 -17.14 -20.10 -46.71
CA ASN A 116 -18.33 -20.93 -46.88
C ASN A 116 -18.08 -22.08 -47.88
N SER A 117 -17.46 -21.77 -49.01
CA SER A 117 -17.09 -22.75 -50.04
C SER A 117 -16.13 -23.79 -49.46
N PHE A 118 -15.19 -23.34 -48.62
CA PHE A 118 -14.27 -24.22 -47.93
C PHE A 118 -14.98 -25.10 -46.89
N THR A 119 -15.79 -24.53 -45.99
CA THR A 119 -16.45 -25.32 -44.94
C THR A 119 -17.44 -26.33 -45.51
N GLU A 120 -18.18 -25.98 -46.57
CA GLU A 120 -19.18 -26.85 -47.21
C GLU A 120 -18.57 -27.95 -48.09
N SER A 121 -17.33 -27.80 -48.55
CA SER A 121 -16.69 -28.77 -49.44
C SER A 121 -16.69 -30.17 -48.80
N ALA A 122 -17.18 -31.18 -49.51
CA ALA A 122 -17.23 -32.56 -49.00
C ALA A 122 -15.84 -33.09 -48.57
N ASN A 123 -14.77 -32.49 -49.11
CA ASN A 123 -13.39 -32.86 -48.82
C ASN A 123 -12.81 -32.16 -47.58
N THR A 124 -13.51 -31.18 -47.01
CA THR A 124 -13.03 -30.45 -45.83
C THR A 124 -13.27 -31.27 -44.56
N PRO A 125 -12.21 -31.60 -43.80
CA PRO A 125 -12.33 -32.39 -42.57
C PRO A 125 -13.23 -31.73 -41.54
N ALA A 126 -14.21 -32.49 -41.03
CA ALA A 126 -15.14 -32.04 -40.01
C ALA A 126 -14.93 -32.82 -38.70
N ILE A 127 -15.23 -32.17 -37.58
CA ILE A 127 -15.15 -32.71 -36.23
C ILE A 127 -16.49 -32.59 -35.51
N LYS A 128 -16.69 -33.41 -34.48
CA LYS A 128 -17.79 -33.27 -33.51
C LYS A 128 -17.26 -32.63 -32.24
N LEU A 129 -18.02 -31.67 -31.70
CA LEU A 129 -17.73 -31.02 -30.43
C LEU A 129 -18.95 -31.11 -29.52
N THR A 130 -18.70 -31.27 -28.21
CA THR A 130 -19.70 -31.00 -27.17
C THR A 130 -19.52 -29.55 -26.75
N THR A 131 -20.54 -28.72 -26.94
CA THR A 131 -20.48 -27.28 -26.69
C THR A 131 -21.51 -26.87 -25.64
N ASN A 132 -21.24 -25.75 -24.96
CA ASN A 132 -22.20 -25.05 -24.13
C ASN A 132 -22.74 -23.86 -24.95
N THR A 133 -24.00 -23.90 -25.34
CA THR A 133 -24.61 -22.86 -26.17
C THR A 133 -24.86 -21.61 -25.34
N VAL A 134 -24.34 -20.47 -25.78
CA VAL A 134 -24.55 -19.17 -25.14
C VAL A 134 -25.54 -18.36 -25.96
N SER A 135 -26.55 -17.82 -25.31
CA SER A 135 -27.60 -16.99 -25.91
C SER A 135 -28.07 -15.91 -24.94
N THR A 136 -29.12 -15.16 -25.31
CA THR A 136 -29.77 -14.20 -24.41
C THR A 136 -31.29 -14.43 -24.38
N ASP A 137 -31.92 -14.16 -23.24
CA ASP A 137 -33.38 -14.10 -23.14
C ASP A 137 -33.95 -12.79 -23.74
N SER A 138 -35.28 -12.64 -23.72
CA SER A 138 -35.98 -11.44 -24.20
C SER A 138 -35.63 -10.15 -23.43
N PHE A 139 -35.00 -10.27 -22.27
CA PHE A 139 -34.57 -9.15 -21.43
C PHE A 139 -33.06 -8.87 -21.58
N GLY A 140 -32.37 -9.60 -22.45
CA GLY A 140 -30.94 -9.46 -22.68
C GLY A 140 -30.06 -10.16 -21.64
N ASN A 141 -30.62 -10.97 -20.74
CA ASN A 141 -29.81 -11.75 -19.80
C ASN A 141 -29.16 -12.93 -20.51
N LEU A 142 -27.90 -13.21 -20.18
CA LEU A 142 -27.15 -14.33 -20.76
C LEU A 142 -27.78 -15.66 -20.34
N LEU A 143 -27.84 -16.61 -21.27
CA LEU A 143 -28.27 -17.98 -21.07
C LEU A 143 -27.13 -18.92 -21.48
N ILE A 144 -26.79 -19.89 -20.64
CA ILE A 144 -25.90 -21.01 -21.01
C ILE A 144 -26.75 -22.29 -21.02
N ASN A 145 -26.79 -22.98 -22.16
CA ASN A 145 -27.66 -24.15 -22.40
C ASN A 145 -29.14 -23.86 -22.04
N GLY A 146 -29.60 -22.63 -22.31
CA GLY A 146 -30.97 -22.19 -22.03
C GLY A 146 -31.23 -21.76 -20.58
N GLN A 147 -30.22 -21.71 -19.72
CA GLN A 147 -30.36 -21.33 -18.31
C GLN A 147 -29.72 -19.97 -18.01
N THR A 148 -30.44 -19.09 -17.31
CA THR A 148 -29.99 -17.71 -17.01
C THR A 148 -28.72 -17.68 -16.17
N VAL A 149 -27.72 -16.95 -16.66
CA VAL A 149 -26.50 -16.60 -15.95
C VAL A 149 -26.81 -15.36 -15.12
N SER A 150 -27.03 -15.57 -13.82
CA SER A 150 -27.14 -14.50 -12.83
C SER A 150 -25.75 -13.97 -12.49
N GLU A 151 -25.65 -12.67 -12.15
CA GLU A 151 -24.39 -12.09 -11.65
C GLU A 151 -23.93 -12.81 -10.38
N LYS A 152 -22.67 -12.73 -9.96
CA LYS A 152 -22.27 -13.31 -8.66
C LYS A 152 -22.86 -12.49 -7.50
N PRO A 153 -23.21 -13.10 -6.36
CA PRO A 153 -23.47 -12.32 -5.14
C PRO A 153 -22.18 -11.61 -4.70
N THR A 154 -22.31 -10.43 -4.12
CA THR A 154 -21.21 -9.67 -3.51
C THR A 154 -21.64 -9.09 -2.17
N VAL A 155 -20.67 -8.80 -1.30
CA VAL A 155 -20.94 -8.10 -0.04
C VAL A 155 -21.10 -6.61 -0.33
N LYS A 156 -22.25 -6.06 0.05
CA LYS A 156 -22.57 -4.64 -0.06
C LYS A 156 -22.03 -3.83 1.12
N SER A 157 -22.11 -4.38 2.34
CA SER A 157 -21.60 -3.73 3.55
C SER A 157 -21.40 -4.72 4.69
N VAL A 158 -20.45 -4.42 5.57
CA VAL A 158 -20.29 -5.10 6.86
C VAL A 158 -20.26 -4.05 7.97
N LYS A 159 -20.96 -4.29 9.09
CA LYS A 159 -21.01 -3.38 10.23
C LYS A 159 -20.93 -4.13 11.55
N VAL A 160 -20.06 -3.71 12.46
CA VAL A 160 -20.10 -4.13 13.86
C VAL A 160 -21.26 -3.42 14.55
N ILE A 161 -22.20 -4.19 15.11
CA ILE A 161 -23.41 -3.66 15.76
C ILE A 161 -23.18 -3.45 17.25
N ASP A 162 -22.52 -4.42 17.88
CA ASP A 162 -22.10 -4.42 19.28
C ASP A 162 -20.92 -5.39 19.43
N ASN A 163 -20.41 -5.56 20.65
CA ASN A 163 -19.27 -6.44 20.93
C ASN A 163 -19.54 -7.94 20.70
N LYS A 164 -20.76 -8.33 20.30
CA LYS A 164 -21.17 -9.71 20.03
C LYS A 164 -21.75 -9.92 18.63
N THR A 165 -21.91 -8.86 17.83
CA THR A 165 -22.72 -8.91 16.63
C THR A 165 -22.06 -8.15 15.48
N ILE A 166 -21.88 -8.84 14.36
CA ILE A 166 -21.44 -8.26 13.09
C ILE A 166 -22.54 -8.50 12.05
N ARG A 167 -23.01 -7.46 11.37
CA ARG A 167 -24.01 -7.54 10.31
C ARG A 167 -23.37 -7.51 8.93
N VAL A 168 -23.73 -8.46 8.08
CA VAL A 168 -23.31 -8.55 6.68
C VAL A 168 -24.53 -8.35 5.79
N CYS A 169 -24.43 -7.42 4.84
CA CYS A 169 -25.44 -7.21 3.80
C CYS A 169 -24.84 -7.57 2.44
N PHE A 170 -25.52 -8.41 1.67
CA PHE A 170 -25.19 -8.77 0.30
C PHE A 170 -25.92 -7.86 -0.69
N ASN A 171 -25.47 -7.82 -1.94
CA ASN A 171 -26.13 -7.04 -3.00
C ASN A 171 -27.45 -7.66 -3.49
N LYS A 172 -27.72 -8.92 -3.12
CA LYS A 172 -28.95 -9.67 -3.43
C LYS A 172 -29.14 -10.82 -2.46
N LYS A 173 -30.28 -11.51 -2.55
CA LYS A 173 -30.57 -12.70 -1.75
C LYS A 173 -29.57 -13.83 -2.04
N VAL A 174 -29.08 -14.43 -0.97
CA VAL A 174 -28.16 -15.58 -1.00
C VAL A 174 -28.82 -16.81 -0.39
N ASP A 175 -28.31 -17.99 -0.71
CA ASP A 175 -28.81 -19.24 -0.14
C ASP A 175 -28.53 -19.30 1.37
N TYR A 176 -29.58 -19.56 2.15
CA TYR A 176 -29.54 -19.60 3.61
C TYR A 176 -28.48 -20.56 4.12
N ASN A 177 -28.39 -21.78 3.57
CA ASN A 177 -27.49 -22.81 4.10
C ASN A 177 -26.02 -22.41 3.93
N TYR A 178 -25.70 -21.70 2.85
CA TYR A 178 -24.35 -21.18 2.60
C TYR A 178 -24.07 -19.92 3.42
N ALA A 179 -25.06 -19.04 3.56
CA ALA A 179 -24.95 -17.83 4.37
C ALA A 179 -24.79 -18.13 5.86
N THR A 180 -25.43 -19.18 6.39
CA THR A 180 -25.36 -19.53 7.82
C THR A 180 -24.28 -20.56 8.16
N ASN A 181 -23.56 -21.09 7.17
CA ASN A 181 -22.47 -22.02 7.41
C ASN A 181 -21.24 -21.26 7.93
N VAL A 182 -20.92 -21.43 9.21
CA VAL A 182 -19.78 -20.76 9.86
C VAL A 182 -18.44 -21.02 9.15
N THR A 183 -18.28 -22.17 8.49
CA THR A 183 -17.02 -22.49 7.76
C THR A 183 -16.76 -21.59 6.55
N ASN A 184 -17.77 -20.85 6.08
CA ASN A 184 -17.65 -19.85 5.03
C ASN A 184 -17.13 -18.49 5.53
N TYR A 185 -16.85 -18.38 6.83
CA TYR A 185 -16.43 -17.14 7.48
C TYR A 185 -15.16 -17.38 8.29
N LYS A 186 -14.20 -16.47 8.17
CA LYS A 186 -13.04 -16.42 9.05
C LYS A 186 -12.96 -15.08 9.74
N LEU A 187 -12.85 -15.10 11.06
CA LEU A 187 -12.65 -13.91 11.88
C LEU A 187 -11.25 -13.98 12.49
N LEU A 188 -10.44 -12.97 12.22
CA LEU A 188 -9.06 -12.89 12.67
C LEU A 188 -8.90 -11.70 13.62
N ASN A 189 -8.23 -11.91 14.75
CA ASN A 189 -7.84 -10.85 15.69
C ASN A 189 -6.53 -10.19 15.22
N SER A 190 -6.58 -8.85 15.04
CA SER A 190 -5.57 -7.84 14.65
C SER A 190 -4.28 -8.25 13.88
N LEU A 191 -3.84 -7.32 13.01
CA LEU A 191 -2.58 -7.36 12.28
C LEU A 191 -1.33 -7.25 13.17
N ASP A 192 -1.44 -6.61 14.35
CA ASP A 192 -0.29 -6.33 15.23
C ASP A 192 0.21 -7.57 15.98
N THR A 193 -0.62 -8.62 16.11
CA THR A 193 -0.29 -9.87 16.83
C THR A 193 -0.23 -11.10 15.92
N GLY A 194 -0.24 -10.91 14.60
CA GLY A 194 -0.06 -11.99 13.63
C GLY A 194 -1.34 -12.65 13.11
N ASN A 195 -2.49 -11.95 13.11
CA ASN A 195 -3.77 -12.43 12.56
C ASN A 195 -4.21 -13.78 13.15
N ILE A 196 -4.45 -13.83 14.46
CA ILE A 196 -4.90 -15.05 15.14
C ILE A 196 -6.32 -15.41 14.68
N ASP A 197 -6.52 -16.64 14.19
CA ASP A 197 -7.84 -17.14 13.81
C ASP A 197 -8.70 -17.41 15.05
N ILE A 198 -9.76 -16.61 15.20
CA ILE A 198 -10.74 -16.67 16.28
C ILE A 198 -12.13 -17.06 15.75
N SER A 199 -12.22 -17.71 14.60
CA SER A 199 -13.50 -18.11 13.99
C SER A 199 -14.30 -19.05 14.90
N ASN A 200 -13.62 -19.77 15.80
CA ASN A 200 -14.24 -20.58 16.85
C ASN A 200 -15.03 -19.76 17.90
N HIS A 201 -14.87 -18.43 17.96
CA HIS A 201 -15.66 -17.52 18.80
C HIS A 201 -17.06 -17.27 18.22
N ILE A 202 -17.28 -17.55 16.93
CA ILE A 202 -18.60 -17.43 16.31
C ILE A 202 -19.54 -18.46 16.94
N SER A 203 -20.66 -17.99 17.51
CA SER A 203 -21.72 -18.83 18.05
C SER A 203 -22.68 -19.30 16.95
N GLY A 204 -22.88 -18.49 15.91
CA GLY A 204 -23.64 -18.84 14.71
C GLY A 204 -23.89 -17.62 13.84
N ILE A 205 -24.52 -17.85 12.69
CA ILE A 205 -24.86 -16.82 11.71
C ILE A 205 -26.33 -16.98 11.36
N TYR A 206 -27.06 -15.88 11.38
CA TYR A 206 -28.52 -15.92 11.38
C TYR A 206 -29.11 -14.82 10.52
N ASN A 207 -30.35 -15.01 10.07
CA ASN A 207 -31.10 -13.95 9.42
C ASN A 207 -31.23 -12.75 10.37
N SER A 208 -30.87 -11.55 9.89
CA SER A 208 -30.76 -10.36 10.74
C SER A 208 -32.08 -9.84 11.30
N GLN A 209 -33.22 -10.25 10.72
CA GLN A 209 -34.55 -9.87 11.20
C GLN A 209 -35.04 -10.80 12.31
N ASN A 210 -34.77 -12.09 12.19
CA ASN A 210 -35.19 -13.11 13.15
C ASN A 210 -34.26 -14.32 13.09
N GLN A 211 -33.69 -14.69 14.23
CA GLN A 211 -32.75 -15.80 14.36
C GLN A 211 -33.32 -17.16 13.93
N SER A 212 -34.62 -17.36 14.07
CA SER A 212 -35.30 -18.62 13.70
C SER A 212 -35.75 -18.66 12.24
N ASP A 213 -35.56 -17.59 11.47
CA ASP A 213 -35.98 -17.52 10.07
C ASP A 213 -34.94 -18.16 9.16
N THR A 214 -35.36 -19.22 8.45
CA THR A 214 -34.53 -20.01 7.54
C THR A 214 -34.70 -19.64 6.07
N GLN A 215 -35.39 -18.53 5.78
CA GLN A 215 -35.55 -18.06 4.42
C GLN A 215 -34.29 -17.38 3.88
N ASN A 216 -34.11 -17.48 2.56
CA ASN A 216 -33.08 -16.78 1.81
C ASN A 216 -33.29 -15.27 1.90
N THR A 217 -32.28 -14.55 2.39
CA THR A 217 -32.28 -13.10 2.54
C THR A 217 -30.96 -12.52 2.04
N ASP A 218 -30.82 -11.21 2.05
CA ASP A 218 -29.59 -10.50 1.73
C ASP A 218 -28.83 -10.02 2.97
N THR A 219 -29.39 -10.18 4.18
CA THR A 219 -28.80 -9.61 5.40
C THR A 219 -28.74 -10.63 6.54
N TYR A 220 -27.54 -10.84 7.09
CA TYR A 220 -27.26 -11.82 8.13
C TYR A 220 -26.44 -11.21 9.27
N ASP A 221 -26.70 -11.66 10.50
CA ASP A 221 -25.93 -11.31 11.69
C ASP A 221 -25.04 -12.50 12.11
N ILE A 222 -23.74 -12.27 12.14
CA ILE A 222 -22.74 -13.13 12.77
C ILE A 222 -22.78 -12.83 14.27
N LYS A 223 -23.08 -13.84 15.09
CA LYS A 223 -23.11 -13.73 16.55
C LYS A 223 -21.87 -14.39 17.14
N LEU A 224 -21.31 -13.78 18.17
CA LEU A 224 -20.16 -14.31 18.93
C LEU A 224 -20.61 -14.93 20.25
N LYS A 225 -19.72 -15.70 20.86
CA LYS A 225 -19.87 -16.26 22.20
C LYS A 225 -19.44 -15.22 23.24
N ASP A 226 -20.08 -15.26 24.41
CA ASP A 226 -19.77 -14.34 25.51
C ASP A 226 -18.41 -14.62 26.16
N CYS A 227 -18.04 -15.90 26.27
CA CYS A 227 -16.80 -16.35 26.87
C CYS A 227 -16.36 -17.70 26.30
N ASN A 228 -15.12 -18.09 26.60
CA ASN A 228 -14.60 -19.42 26.26
C ASN A 228 -15.47 -20.51 26.92
N PRO A 229 -16.04 -21.47 26.17
CA PRO A 229 -16.79 -22.60 26.70
C PRO A 229 -16.02 -23.44 27.73
N TYR A 230 -14.69 -23.42 27.68
CA TYR A 230 -13.80 -24.15 28.58
C TYR A 230 -13.23 -23.27 29.71
N ASN A 231 -13.32 -21.95 29.59
CA ASN A 231 -12.84 -20.99 30.59
C ASN A 231 -13.71 -19.72 30.62
N LYS A 232 -14.70 -19.67 31.51
CA LYS A 232 -15.67 -18.56 31.57
C LYS A 232 -15.06 -17.18 31.91
N ASN A 233 -13.81 -17.14 32.35
CA ASN A 233 -13.10 -15.89 32.63
C ASN A 233 -12.42 -15.28 31.39
N GLU A 234 -12.34 -16.04 30.30
CA GLU A 234 -11.79 -15.59 29.03
C GLU A 234 -12.90 -15.02 28.16
N ASP A 235 -12.78 -13.74 27.82
CA ASP A 235 -13.76 -12.99 27.04
C ASP A 235 -13.61 -13.32 25.55
N TRP A 236 -14.69 -13.79 24.91
CA TRP A 236 -14.71 -14.17 23.49
C TRP A 236 -15.52 -13.18 22.61
N LYS A 237 -15.93 -12.05 23.20
CA LYS A 237 -16.50 -10.91 22.47
C LYS A 237 -15.41 -10.19 21.67
N LEU A 238 -15.82 -9.20 20.88
CA LEU A 238 -14.90 -8.23 20.26
C LEU A 238 -14.40 -7.27 21.35
N VAL A 239 -13.16 -7.48 21.81
CA VAL A 239 -12.53 -6.69 22.88
C VAL A 239 -11.37 -5.82 22.37
N ASP A 240 -10.84 -6.15 21.19
CA ASP A 240 -9.80 -5.38 20.50
C ASP A 240 -10.42 -4.34 19.57
N SER A 241 -9.63 -3.37 19.15
CA SER A 241 -10.12 -2.29 18.28
C SER A 241 -10.30 -2.73 16.82
N LYS A 242 -9.58 -3.76 16.35
CA LYS A 242 -9.60 -4.17 14.93
C LYS A 242 -9.62 -5.68 14.73
N TYR A 243 -10.42 -6.11 13.77
CA TYR A 243 -10.51 -7.50 13.32
C TYR A 243 -10.50 -7.60 11.80
N THR A 244 -10.11 -8.74 11.24
CA THR A 244 -10.29 -9.02 9.80
C THR A 244 -11.39 -10.07 9.62
N LEU A 245 -12.39 -9.78 8.80
CA LEU A 245 -13.44 -10.72 8.40
C LEU A 245 -13.22 -11.15 6.95
N VAL A 246 -13.14 -12.46 6.73
CA VAL A 246 -13.12 -13.10 5.41
C VAL A 246 -14.44 -13.84 5.22
N ILE A 247 -15.07 -13.67 4.07
CA ILE A 247 -16.32 -14.32 3.68
C ILE A 247 -16.10 -14.99 2.31
N GLU A 248 -16.41 -16.28 2.21
CA GLU A 248 -16.20 -17.09 1.00
C GLU A 248 -17.37 -18.04 0.75
N ASN A 249 -17.43 -18.62 -0.46
CA ASN A 249 -18.36 -19.70 -0.82
C ASN A 249 -19.86 -19.39 -0.64
N ILE A 250 -20.27 -18.13 -0.52
CA ILE A 250 -21.69 -17.76 -0.48
C ILE A 250 -22.27 -17.86 -1.89
N ILE A 251 -23.36 -18.60 -2.05
CA ILE A 251 -24.02 -18.76 -3.34
C ILE A 251 -25.32 -17.96 -3.41
N ASP A 252 -25.71 -17.57 -4.63
CA ASP A 252 -27.01 -16.98 -4.86
C ASP A 252 -28.14 -18.03 -4.94
N THR A 253 -29.37 -17.54 -5.01
CA THR A 253 -30.59 -18.37 -5.08
C THR A 253 -30.96 -18.79 -6.50
N SER A 254 -30.07 -18.60 -7.48
CA SER A 254 -30.36 -18.91 -8.88
C SER A 254 -30.26 -20.41 -9.18
N THR A 255 -30.88 -20.85 -10.28
CA THR A 255 -30.93 -22.28 -10.65
C THR A 255 -29.58 -22.84 -11.11
N ILE A 256 -28.70 -21.98 -11.65
CA ILE A 256 -27.27 -22.25 -11.78
C ILE A 256 -26.57 -21.44 -10.69
N HIS A 257 -26.28 -22.08 -9.56
CA HIS A 257 -25.65 -21.43 -8.41
C HIS A 257 -24.36 -20.69 -8.79
N ASN A 258 -24.32 -19.40 -8.47
CA ASN A 258 -23.10 -18.58 -8.59
C ASN A 258 -22.53 -18.32 -7.21
N ALA A 259 -21.31 -18.77 -6.97
CA ALA A 259 -20.58 -18.43 -5.75
C ALA A 259 -19.97 -17.02 -5.85
N MET A 260 -20.01 -16.26 -4.76
CA MET A 260 -19.27 -15.01 -4.63
C MET A 260 -17.77 -15.24 -4.71
N ASP A 261 -17.05 -14.22 -5.14
CA ASP A 261 -15.60 -14.16 -4.93
C ASP A 261 -15.32 -13.89 -3.44
N THR A 262 -14.16 -14.34 -2.93
CA THR A 262 -13.77 -14.11 -1.53
C THR A 262 -13.76 -12.61 -1.22
N TYR A 263 -14.42 -12.24 -0.13
CA TYR A 263 -14.47 -10.88 0.37
C TYR A 263 -13.70 -10.77 1.68
N THR A 264 -12.81 -9.79 1.79
CA THR A 264 -12.03 -9.51 3.01
C THR A 264 -12.20 -8.05 3.40
N CYS A 265 -12.48 -7.80 4.67
CA CYS A 265 -12.56 -6.44 5.21
C CYS A 265 -12.00 -6.35 6.63
N ILE A 266 -11.61 -5.13 7.03
CA ILE A 266 -11.23 -4.80 8.39
C ILE A 266 -12.48 -4.27 9.11
N LEU A 267 -12.75 -4.82 10.29
CA LEU A 267 -13.80 -4.39 11.20
C LEU A 267 -13.20 -3.48 12.26
N ASP A 268 -13.84 -2.35 12.52
CA ASP A 268 -13.56 -1.52 13.69
C ASP A 268 -14.53 -1.91 14.82
N ALA A 269 -13.97 -2.39 15.92
CA ALA A 269 -14.71 -2.85 17.10
C ALA A 269 -14.34 -2.01 18.33
N ASN A 270 -13.98 -0.74 18.13
CA ASN A 270 -13.90 0.20 19.23
C ASN A 270 -15.32 0.52 19.75
N PHE A 271 -15.55 0.26 21.04
CA PHE A 271 -16.81 0.58 21.75
C PHE A 271 -16.63 1.65 22.83
N SER A 272 -15.42 2.22 22.94
CA SER A 272 -15.14 3.27 23.90
C SER A 272 -15.78 4.56 23.44
N ALA A 273 -16.55 5.22 24.31
CA ALA A 273 -17.10 6.52 23.98
C ALA A 273 -15.96 7.56 23.94
N PRO A 274 -15.80 8.33 22.83
CA PRO A 274 -14.81 9.40 22.76
C PRO A 274 -15.12 10.49 23.78
N SER A 275 -14.11 11.28 24.16
CA SER A 275 -14.27 12.42 25.07
C SER A 275 -13.49 13.62 24.60
N VAL A 276 -13.89 14.82 25.04
CA VAL A 276 -13.09 16.04 24.85
C VAL A 276 -12.02 16.09 25.93
N THR A 277 -10.75 16.10 25.53
CA THR A 277 -9.60 16.09 26.44
C THR A 277 -9.13 17.50 26.82
N GLY A 278 -9.43 18.50 25.99
CA GLY A 278 -9.13 19.90 26.28
C GLY A 278 -9.63 20.86 25.21
N MET A 279 -9.70 22.14 25.58
CA MET A 279 -10.02 23.24 24.67
C MET A 279 -9.05 24.38 24.92
N TYR A 280 -8.32 24.80 23.90
CA TYR A 280 -7.22 25.75 24.03
C TYR A 280 -7.36 26.91 23.05
N LYS A 281 -7.01 28.11 23.50
CA LYS A 281 -6.83 29.24 22.59
C LYS A 281 -5.59 29.01 21.75
N ASN A 282 -5.68 29.26 20.45
CA ASN A 282 -4.47 29.30 19.62
C ASN A 282 -3.70 30.60 19.91
N ILE A 283 -2.41 30.51 20.21
CA ILE A 283 -1.55 31.62 20.62
C ILE A 283 -0.55 32.09 19.56
N SER A 284 -0.71 31.65 18.30
CA SER A 284 0.18 32.04 17.18
C SER A 284 0.21 33.57 16.95
N SER A 285 -0.80 34.28 17.43
CA SER A 285 -0.78 35.75 17.54
C SER A 285 -1.58 36.22 18.76
N SER A 286 -1.25 37.40 19.28
CA SER A 286 -1.97 38.02 20.42
C SER A 286 -3.44 38.35 20.12
N THR A 287 -3.80 38.44 18.83
CA THR A 287 -5.17 38.73 18.36
C THR A 287 -5.89 37.48 17.85
N SER A 288 -5.30 36.30 18.05
CA SER A 288 -5.89 35.05 17.61
C SER A 288 -7.25 34.82 18.26
N ASN A 289 -8.21 34.54 17.40
CA ASN A 289 -9.61 34.27 17.68
C ASN A 289 -9.96 32.82 17.29
N LYS A 290 -8.99 31.92 17.45
CA LYS A 290 -9.13 30.50 17.13
C LYS A 290 -9.07 29.64 18.41
N ILE A 291 -9.93 28.63 18.47
CA ILE A 291 -9.97 27.64 19.55
C ILE A 291 -9.66 26.26 18.97
N ILE A 292 -8.78 25.51 19.61
CA ILE A 292 -8.50 24.10 19.31
C ILE A 292 -9.24 23.23 20.32
N VAL A 293 -10.04 22.30 19.84
CA VAL A 293 -10.74 21.29 20.66
C VAL A 293 -10.08 19.95 20.43
N TYR A 294 -9.58 19.30 21.48
CA TYR A 294 -8.98 17.97 21.42
C TYR A 294 -9.94 16.87 21.85
N PHE A 295 -9.86 15.74 21.17
CA PHE A 295 -10.59 14.51 21.46
C PHE A 295 -9.65 13.40 21.92
N SER A 296 -10.19 12.41 22.65
CA SER A 296 -9.41 11.26 23.15
C SER A 296 -8.94 10.31 22.04
N GLU A 297 -9.54 10.41 20.85
CA GLU A 297 -9.32 9.52 19.71
C GLU A 297 -9.74 10.20 18.40
N ALA A 298 -9.49 9.54 17.28
CA ALA A 298 -9.84 10.05 15.97
C ALA A 298 -11.37 10.04 15.78
N MET A 299 -11.91 11.18 15.39
CA MET A 299 -13.33 11.40 15.22
C MET A 299 -13.80 11.12 13.79
N ASP A 300 -15.10 10.84 13.64
CA ASP A 300 -15.76 10.81 12.34
C ASP A 300 -15.74 12.21 11.71
N VAL A 301 -15.16 12.29 10.51
CA VAL A 301 -14.89 13.54 9.77
C VAL A 301 -16.14 14.38 9.50
N ASP A 302 -17.28 13.74 9.26
CA ASP A 302 -18.53 14.45 8.97
C ASP A 302 -19.10 15.08 10.25
N THR A 303 -19.06 14.35 11.36
CA THR A 303 -19.60 14.85 12.63
C THR A 303 -18.69 15.90 13.27
N ILE A 304 -17.37 15.78 13.18
CA ILE A 304 -16.43 16.79 13.71
C ILE A 304 -16.45 18.08 12.86
N ALA A 305 -16.71 18.01 11.56
CA ALA A 305 -16.86 19.19 10.71
C ALA A 305 -18.22 19.91 10.88
N ASN A 306 -19.22 19.22 11.43
CA ASN A 306 -20.58 19.75 11.50
C ASN A 306 -20.69 20.89 12.51
N ARG A 307 -20.83 22.12 11.99
CA ARG A 307 -20.96 23.33 12.83
C ARG A 307 -22.07 23.29 13.88
N ASN A 308 -23.15 22.55 13.64
CA ASN A 308 -24.27 22.45 14.59
C ASN A 308 -23.90 21.66 15.86
N ASN A 309 -22.80 20.92 15.82
CA ASN A 309 -22.25 20.19 16.95
C ASN A 309 -21.50 21.10 17.93
N TYR A 310 -21.29 22.37 17.58
CA TYR A 310 -20.54 23.34 18.37
C TYR A 310 -21.40 24.57 18.70
N LYS A 311 -21.32 25.01 19.96
CA LYS A 311 -21.91 26.27 20.44
C LYS A 311 -20.89 27.00 21.30
N PHE A 312 -20.91 28.32 21.30
CA PHE A 312 -20.02 29.12 22.15
C PHE A 312 -20.79 29.75 23.31
N ILE A 313 -20.08 30.00 24.40
CA ILE A 313 -20.60 30.72 25.55
C ILE A 313 -20.05 32.15 25.48
N ASP A 314 -20.94 33.14 25.38
CA ASP A 314 -20.54 34.54 25.29
C ASP A 314 -20.16 35.15 26.66
N GLY A 315 -19.58 36.35 26.66
CA GLY A 315 -19.22 37.10 27.86
C GLY A 315 -20.40 37.57 28.71
N LEU A 316 -21.64 37.34 28.28
CA LEU A 316 -22.87 37.50 29.08
C LEU A 316 -23.31 36.16 29.72
N GLY A 317 -22.70 35.04 29.31
CA GLY A 317 -22.98 33.68 29.74
C GLY A 317 -24.06 32.95 28.92
N ASN A 318 -24.47 33.50 27.77
CA ASN A 318 -25.45 32.87 26.89
C ASN A 318 -24.79 31.80 26.03
N VAL A 319 -25.52 30.72 25.74
CA VAL A 319 -25.09 29.66 24.82
C VAL A 319 -25.62 29.97 23.43
N ASN A 320 -24.73 30.25 22.49
CA ASN A 320 -25.06 30.70 21.14
C ASN A 320 -24.54 29.71 20.09
N PRO A 321 -25.22 29.53 18.95
CA PRO A 321 -24.65 28.83 17.81
C PRO A 321 -23.39 29.56 17.31
N LEU A 322 -22.47 28.85 16.65
CA LEU A 322 -21.30 29.50 16.05
C LEU A 322 -21.73 30.59 15.04
N PRO A 323 -21.08 31.78 15.02
CA PRO A 323 -21.36 32.84 14.05
C PRO A 323 -21.25 32.31 12.62
N GLU A 324 -22.06 32.83 11.69
CA GLU A 324 -22.14 32.29 10.32
C GLU A 324 -20.78 32.18 9.64
N ALA A 325 -19.95 33.22 9.78
CA ALA A 325 -18.60 33.33 9.23
C ALA A 325 -17.51 32.58 10.04
N ALA A 326 -17.86 31.84 11.08
CA ALA A 326 -16.90 30.98 11.78
C ALA A 326 -16.62 29.72 10.96
N ASN A 327 -15.34 29.31 10.93
CA ASN A 327 -14.89 28.12 10.20
C ASN A 327 -14.50 27.01 11.17
N ILE A 328 -14.71 25.76 10.76
CA ILE A 328 -14.21 24.58 11.46
C ILE A 328 -13.25 23.87 10.52
N ILE A 329 -12.01 23.71 10.97
CA ILE A 329 -10.96 22.99 10.27
C ILE A 329 -10.62 21.75 11.10
N ILE A 330 -10.69 20.58 10.49
CA ILE A 330 -10.37 19.32 11.16
C ILE A 330 -8.84 19.21 11.27
N GLY A 331 -8.34 18.79 12.43
CA GLY A 331 -6.94 18.40 12.61
C GLY A 331 -6.55 17.27 11.67
N LYS A 332 -5.25 17.13 11.39
CA LYS A 332 -4.77 16.18 10.37
C LYS A 332 -5.11 14.73 10.72
N THR A 333 -5.29 14.43 12.00
CA THR A 333 -5.56 13.06 12.47
C THR A 333 -6.98 12.86 12.95
N SER A 334 -7.84 13.85 12.69
CA SER A 334 -9.22 13.90 13.18
C SER A 334 -9.34 13.82 14.71
N LYS A 335 -8.25 14.02 15.46
CA LYS A 335 -8.24 14.08 16.94
C LYS A 335 -8.46 15.50 17.47
N SER A 336 -8.54 16.49 16.59
CA SER A 336 -8.79 17.87 16.97
C SER A 336 -9.70 18.61 15.97
N ALA A 337 -10.30 19.69 16.43
CA ALA A 337 -11.03 20.66 15.60
C ALA A 337 -10.58 22.08 15.93
N ARG A 338 -10.15 22.83 14.91
CA ARG A 338 -9.85 24.26 14.99
C ARG A 338 -11.08 25.06 14.59
N ILE A 339 -11.62 25.81 15.55
CA ILE A 339 -12.75 26.72 15.35
C ILE A 339 -12.20 28.13 15.22
N GLU A 340 -12.30 28.74 14.04
CA GLU A 340 -11.86 30.10 13.77
C GLU A 340 -13.06 31.04 13.79
N PHE A 341 -13.07 31.99 14.71
CA PHE A 341 -14.13 33.00 14.79
C PHE A 341 -13.85 34.17 13.83
N PRO A 342 -14.82 35.06 13.59
CA PRO A 342 -14.58 36.37 12.98
C PRO A 342 -13.72 37.28 13.88
N SER A 343 -12.99 38.23 13.31
CA SER A 343 -12.03 39.10 14.04
C SER A 343 -12.68 40.00 15.10
N SER A 344 -13.99 40.18 15.06
CA SER A 344 -14.76 40.93 16.06
C SER A 344 -14.95 40.19 17.38
N TYR A 345 -14.60 38.90 17.44
CA TYR A 345 -14.71 38.06 18.64
C TYR A 345 -13.38 37.95 19.37
N HIS A 346 -13.45 37.85 20.70
CA HIS A 346 -12.28 37.76 21.55
C HIS A 346 -12.35 36.54 22.47
N ILE A 347 -11.28 35.74 22.52
CA ILE A 347 -11.24 34.54 23.36
C ILE A 347 -10.67 34.90 24.73
N SER A 348 -11.49 34.67 25.76
CA SER A 348 -11.11 34.72 27.17
C SER A 348 -10.71 33.33 27.65
N THR A 349 -9.53 33.21 28.26
CA THR A 349 -8.99 31.94 28.74
C THR A 349 -9.06 31.83 30.27
N ASN A 350 -9.13 30.59 30.76
CA ASN A 350 -9.09 30.22 32.17
C ASN A 350 -10.12 30.94 33.07
N THR A 351 -11.28 31.32 32.52
CA THR A 351 -12.31 32.06 33.25
C THR A 351 -13.71 31.62 32.84
N THR A 352 -14.62 31.61 33.80
CA THR A 352 -16.08 31.54 33.58
C THR A 352 -16.75 32.87 33.89
N GLN A 353 -15.98 33.90 34.25
CA GLN A 353 -16.52 35.20 34.61
C GLN A 353 -17.09 35.90 33.39
N LYS A 354 -18.28 36.48 33.57
CA LYS A 354 -18.94 37.29 32.56
C LYS A 354 -18.15 38.59 32.39
N THR A 355 -17.69 38.85 31.18
CA THR A 355 -16.99 40.09 30.82
C THR A 355 -17.96 41.25 30.56
N GLY A 356 -19.25 40.96 30.37
CA GLY A 356 -20.26 41.94 30.02
C GLY A 356 -20.35 42.25 28.51
N ASN A 357 -19.55 41.58 27.68
CA ASN A 357 -19.52 41.76 26.23
C ASN A 357 -19.94 40.48 25.51
N SER A 358 -20.91 40.57 24.59
CA SER A 358 -21.43 39.43 23.83
C SER A 358 -20.46 38.89 22.76
N ASN A 359 -19.43 39.65 22.39
CA ASN A 359 -18.39 39.22 21.46
C ASN A 359 -17.23 38.50 22.14
N ASP A 360 -17.18 38.49 23.47
CA ASP A 360 -16.18 37.71 24.19
C ASP A 360 -16.65 36.27 24.29
N ILE A 361 -15.74 35.31 24.13
CA ILE A 361 -16.00 33.88 24.20
C ILE A 361 -15.32 33.35 25.46
N ILE A 362 -16.10 32.83 26.39
CA ILE A 362 -15.61 32.29 27.67
C ILE A 362 -15.65 30.75 27.74
N GLY A 363 -16.24 30.11 26.74
CA GLY A 363 -16.31 28.64 26.68
C GLY A 363 -16.96 28.12 25.41
N LEU A 364 -16.96 26.80 25.29
CA LEU A 364 -17.58 26.05 24.19
C LEU A 364 -18.41 24.90 24.73
N THR A 365 -19.41 24.52 23.94
CA THR A 365 -20.17 23.27 24.10
C THR A 365 -20.01 22.45 22.83
N VAL A 366 -19.67 21.18 22.98
CA VAL A 366 -19.50 20.20 21.91
C VAL A 366 -20.51 19.07 22.12
N SER A 367 -21.23 18.66 21.09
CA SER A 367 -22.28 17.64 21.19
C SER A 367 -22.42 16.87 19.88
N ASN A 368 -22.92 15.64 19.92
CA ASN A 368 -23.20 14.82 18.72
C ASN A 368 -22.03 14.56 17.76
N VAL A 369 -20.78 14.85 18.16
CA VAL A 369 -19.59 14.33 17.47
C VAL A 369 -19.43 12.85 17.83
N LYS A 370 -18.94 12.08 16.86
CA LYS A 370 -18.77 10.63 16.99
C LYS A 370 -17.34 10.24 16.64
N ASP A 371 -16.88 9.09 17.12
CA ASP A 371 -15.67 8.47 16.62
C ASP A 371 -15.90 7.78 15.26
N ALA A 372 -14.83 7.25 14.65
CA ALA A 372 -14.91 6.49 13.40
C ALA A 372 -15.86 5.27 13.49
N SER A 373 -16.03 4.72 14.70
CA SER A 373 -16.92 3.57 15.01
C SER A 373 -18.35 3.99 15.32
N GLN A 374 -18.68 5.27 15.13
CA GLN A 374 -19.99 5.88 15.37
C GLN A 374 -20.42 5.92 16.85
N ASN A 375 -19.50 5.71 17.79
CA ASN A 375 -19.77 5.93 19.21
C ASN A 375 -19.91 7.43 19.47
N ILE A 376 -20.90 7.79 20.28
CA ILE A 376 -21.16 9.19 20.66
C ILE A 376 -20.21 9.62 21.78
N LEU A 377 -19.98 10.94 21.90
CA LEU A 377 -19.27 11.52 23.04
C LEU A 377 -19.77 10.96 24.38
N LYS A 378 -18.81 10.69 25.26
CA LYS A 378 -19.04 10.49 26.68
C LYS A 378 -19.88 11.65 27.22
N ASP A 379 -20.91 11.32 27.99
CA ASP A 379 -21.88 12.26 28.57
C ASP A 379 -22.76 13.01 27.54
N THR A 380 -22.83 12.55 26.28
CA THR A 380 -23.63 13.09 25.15
C THR A 380 -23.26 14.50 24.68
N SER A 381 -22.74 15.33 25.58
CA SER A 381 -22.22 16.66 25.30
C SER A 381 -21.14 17.03 26.32
N TYR A 382 -20.19 17.84 25.88
CA TYR A 382 -19.15 18.41 26.71
C TYR A 382 -19.32 19.93 26.77
N LYS A 383 -19.21 20.51 27.97
CA LYS A 383 -19.21 21.96 28.20
C LYS A 383 -18.00 22.32 29.03
N GLY A 384 -17.15 23.22 28.53
CA GLY A 384 -15.91 23.59 29.21
C GLY A 384 -15.47 25.03 28.97
N THR A 385 -14.52 25.46 29.79
CA THR A 385 -13.76 26.70 29.60
C THR A 385 -12.67 26.50 28.55
N ILE A 386 -12.17 27.61 28.00
CA ILE A 386 -11.01 27.60 27.10
C ILE A 386 -9.77 27.90 27.93
N SER A 387 -8.70 27.13 27.76
CA SER A 387 -7.43 27.32 28.47
C SER A 387 -6.36 27.94 27.58
N GLU A 388 -5.32 28.49 28.20
CA GLU A 388 -4.06 28.75 27.49
C GLU A 388 -3.32 27.42 27.28
N PRO A 389 -2.71 27.20 26.10
CA PRO A 389 -1.92 26.02 25.87
C PRO A 389 -0.62 26.07 26.70
N LYS A 390 -0.12 24.89 27.07
CA LYS A 390 1.17 24.77 27.76
C LYS A 390 2.29 24.77 26.73
N LEU A 391 3.30 25.62 26.95
CA LEU A 391 4.52 25.58 26.13
C LEU A 391 5.25 24.25 26.35
N TYR A 392 5.78 23.69 25.26
CA TYR A 392 6.59 22.46 25.25
C TYR A 392 5.86 21.18 25.69
N ASP A 393 4.53 21.17 25.68
CA ASP A 393 3.71 19.98 25.98
C ASP A 393 3.71 18.98 24.82
N THR A 394 3.91 19.47 23.60
CA THR A 394 4.18 18.67 22.41
C THR A 394 5.67 18.36 22.31
N TYR A 395 6.03 17.08 22.17
CA TYR A 395 7.42 16.59 22.15
C TYR A 395 7.57 15.35 21.25
N VAL A 396 8.81 15.04 20.85
CA VAL A 396 9.13 13.81 20.11
C VAL A 396 9.00 12.61 21.05
N LYS A 397 8.23 11.59 20.65
CA LYS A 397 8.10 10.35 21.44
C LYS A 397 9.44 9.62 21.48
N SER A 398 9.83 9.11 22.65
CA SER A 398 11.00 8.23 22.78
C SER A 398 10.87 7.03 21.83
N ASN A 399 12.00 6.57 21.29
CA ASN A 399 12.11 5.36 20.47
C ASN A 399 11.19 5.37 19.23
N SER A 400 10.93 6.55 18.65
CA SER A 400 9.98 6.70 17.55
C SER A 400 10.59 7.05 16.20
N ILE A 401 11.91 7.28 16.15
CA ILE A 401 12.59 7.65 14.92
C ILE A 401 12.93 6.40 14.12
N LYS A 402 12.43 6.33 12.89
CA LYS A 402 12.71 5.26 11.94
C LYS A 402 13.37 5.81 10.67
N GLY A 403 14.45 5.18 10.23
CA GLY A 403 15.10 5.48 8.95
C GLY A 403 14.85 4.37 7.93
N TYR A 404 14.37 4.70 6.74
CA TYR A 404 14.16 3.73 5.65
C TYR A 404 14.23 4.41 4.27
N TYR A 405 14.26 3.60 3.20
CA TYR A 405 14.18 4.10 1.84
C TYR A 405 12.76 3.99 1.27
N ASP A 406 12.24 5.10 0.74
CA ASP A 406 11.10 5.11 -0.17
C ASP A 406 11.64 5.28 -1.59
N LYS A 407 11.80 4.14 -2.28
CA LYS A 407 12.58 4.04 -3.54
C LYS A 407 14.03 4.44 -3.29
N ASP A 408 14.45 5.59 -3.81
CA ASP A 408 15.81 6.13 -3.67
C ASP A 408 15.89 7.23 -2.61
N ASP A 409 14.76 7.75 -2.14
CA ASP A 409 14.73 8.80 -1.13
C ASP A 409 14.94 8.20 0.25
N LEU A 410 15.83 8.82 1.03
CA LEU A 410 15.97 8.51 2.44
C LEU A 410 14.87 9.23 3.22
N ILE A 411 14.09 8.44 3.96
CA ILE A 411 12.99 8.91 4.80
C ILE A 411 13.36 8.74 6.26
N ILE A 412 13.19 9.82 7.03
CA ILE A 412 13.19 9.78 8.49
C ILE A 412 11.77 10.05 8.96
N ASP A 413 11.17 9.05 9.58
CA ASP A 413 9.84 9.06 10.16
C ASP A 413 9.95 9.27 11.67
N VAL A 414 9.23 10.26 12.21
CA VAL A 414 9.30 10.69 13.60
C VAL A 414 7.89 10.88 14.16
N SER A 415 7.61 10.30 15.33
CA SER A 415 6.31 10.48 16.01
C SER A 415 6.36 11.55 17.09
N PHE A 416 5.33 12.38 17.17
CA PHE A 416 5.15 13.40 18.20
C PHE A 416 4.01 13.03 19.17
N SER A 417 4.00 13.64 20.36
CA SER A 417 2.93 13.51 21.36
C SER A 417 1.65 14.26 20.98
N GLY A 418 1.74 15.29 20.14
CA GLY A 418 0.63 16.11 19.66
C GLY A 418 0.80 16.52 18.19
N GLU A 419 -0.25 17.11 17.62
CA GLU A 419 -0.26 17.53 16.21
C GLU A 419 0.62 18.77 15.97
N LEU A 420 1.46 18.69 14.94
CA LEU A 420 2.33 19.80 14.51
C LEU A 420 1.64 20.68 13.46
N ASP A 421 1.92 21.99 13.52
CA ASP A 421 1.43 22.98 12.56
C ASP A 421 2.56 23.83 11.96
N ASP A 422 2.29 24.49 10.82
CA ASP A 422 3.21 25.40 10.11
C ASP A 422 4.64 24.86 9.86
N ILE A 423 4.73 23.56 9.62
CA ILE A 423 5.99 22.81 9.48
C ILE A 423 6.72 23.19 8.18
N THR A 424 8.02 23.44 8.29
CA THR A 424 8.94 23.61 7.17
C THR A 424 10.19 22.75 7.34
N SER A 425 10.90 22.48 6.24
CA SER A 425 12.20 21.78 6.34
C SER A 425 13.25 22.57 7.11
N ARG A 426 13.05 23.88 7.30
CA ARG A 426 13.94 24.74 8.08
C ARG A 426 13.81 24.53 9.58
N ASP A 427 12.79 23.81 10.05
CA ASP A 427 12.61 23.54 11.47
C ASP A 427 13.48 22.40 11.98
N PHE A 428 14.11 21.65 11.07
CA PHE A 428 14.80 20.41 11.39
C PHE A 428 16.18 20.34 10.77
N THR A 429 17.07 19.64 11.46
CA THR A 429 18.19 18.95 10.82
C THR A 429 18.21 17.51 11.29
N PHE A 430 18.74 16.62 10.44
CA PHE A 430 18.95 15.24 10.80
C PHE A 430 20.37 14.84 10.41
N GLY A 431 21.15 14.27 11.34
CA GLY A 431 22.59 14.06 11.11
C GLY A 431 23.35 15.35 10.79
N GLY A 432 22.83 16.50 11.25
CA GLY A 432 23.41 17.82 11.02
C GLY A 432 23.12 18.44 9.66
N VAL A 433 22.32 17.81 8.80
CA VAL A 433 21.91 18.37 7.49
C VAL A 433 20.42 18.70 7.45
N ARG A 434 20.06 19.79 6.74
CA ARG A 434 18.65 20.17 6.54
C ARG A 434 17.96 19.23 5.54
N PRO A 435 16.77 18.68 5.84
CA PRO A 435 16.00 17.89 4.88
C PRO A 435 15.58 18.71 3.66
N ASP A 436 15.31 18.02 2.56
CA ASP A 436 14.82 18.65 1.33
C ASP A 436 13.34 19.01 1.48
N ALA A 437 12.57 18.16 2.15
CA ALA A 437 11.18 18.40 2.51
C ALA A 437 10.85 17.88 3.92
N ALA A 438 9.89 18.53 4.57
CA ALA A 438 9.29 18.09 5.81
C ALA A 438 7.76 18.13 5.66
N SER A 439 7.07 17.09 6.12
CA SER A 439 5.61 16.99 6.02
C SER A 439 5.06 16.12 7.14
N VAL A 440 3.75 16.17 7.41
CA VAL A 440 3.09 15.26 8.35
C VAL A 440 2.11 14.37 7.63
N VAL A 441 2.19 13.07 7.88
CA VAL A 441 1.31 12.03 7.35
C VAL A 441 0.91 11.12 8.51
N ASP A 442 -0.39 10.97 8.78
CA ASP A 442 -0.93 10.07 9.81
C ASP A 442 -0.20 10.16 11.17
N ASP A 443 -0.19 11.34 11.81
CA ASP A 443 0.51 11.61 13.09
C ASP A 443 2.06 11.58 13.05
N ARG A 444 2.66 11.39 11.88
CA ARG A 444 4.12 11.22 11.74
C ARG A 444 4.75 12.34 10.93
N LEU A 445 5.81 12.93 11.46
CA LEU A 445 6.69 13.85 10.73
C LEU A 445 7.58 13.02 9.80
N ILE A 446 7.51 13.34 8.52
CA ILE A 446 8.31 12.74 7.46
C ILE A 446 9.34 13.78 7.00
N LEU A 447 10.62 13.51 7.28
CA LEU A 447 11.75 14.26 6.72
C LEU A 447 12.29 13.48 5.52
N ARG A 448 12.30 14.12 4.35
CA ARG A 448 12.73 13.51 3.09
C ARG A 448 14.07 14.09 2.65
N PHE A 449 14.98 13.19 2.28
CA PHE A 449 16.27 13.49 1.67
C PHE A 449 16.32 12.83 0.30
N VAL A 450 16.44 13.63 -0.75
CA VAL A 450 16.43 13.17 -2.14
C VAL A 450 17.85 12.79 -2.57
N PRO A 451 18.03 11.77 -3.42
CA PRO A 451 19.32 11.45 -4.03
C PRO A 451 20.02 12.68 -4.59
N GLU A 452 21.35 12.69 -4.50
CA GLU A 452 22.21 13.75 -5.06
C GLU A 452 22.01 15.16 -4.45
N SER A 453 21.10 15.33 -3.48
CA SER A 453 20.92 16.60 -2.79
C SER A 453 22.20 16.99 -2.06
N LEU A 454 22.70 18.19 -2.38
CA LEU A 454 23.97 18.67 -1.88
C LEU A 454 23.79 19.41 -0.54
N PRO A 455 24.61 19.11 0.47
CA PRO A 455 24.70 19.89 1.69
C PRO A 455 25.43 21.22 1.44
N THR A 456 25.29 22.15 2.37
CA THR A 456 26.07 23.40 2.41
C THR A 456 27.52 23.12 2.83
N ALA A 457 28.44 24.03 2.50
CA ALA A 457 29.85 23.89 2.88
C ALA A 457 30.05 23.79 4.42
N SER A 458 29.23 24.50 5.20
CA SER A 458 29.25 24.43 6.66
C SER A 458 28.82 23.06 7.19
N GLU A 459 27.78 22.46 6.60
CA GLU A 459 27.33 21.11 6.96
C GLU A 459 28.40 20.06 6.65
N ILE A 460 29.06 20.15 5.49
CA ILE A 460 30.18 19.25 5.13
C ILE A 460 31.32 19.37 6.14
N SER A 461 31.71 20.60 6.50
CA SER A 461 32.81 20.82 7.44
C SER A 461 32.49 20.32 8.85
N ALA A 462 31.22 20.36 9.27
CA ALA A 462 30.79 19.88 10.58
C ALA A 462 30.70 18.34 10.64
N HIS A 463 30.40 17.71 9.51
CA HIS A 463 30.17 16.27 9.41
C HIS A 463 30.93 15.64 8.22
N PRO A 464 32.28 15.57 8.29
CA PRO A 464 33.07 14.99 7.21
C PRO A 464 32.85 13.47 7.10
N VAL A 465 32.73 12.97 5.86
CA VAL A 465 32.62 11.53 5.57
C VAL A 465 34.00 10.97 5.27
N THR A 466 34.57 10.27 6.26
CA THR A 466 35.93 9.68 6.19
C THR A 466 35.88 8.16 6.22
N TYR A 467 36.94 7.55 5.69
CA TYR A 467 37.11 6.10 5.62
C TYR A 467 38.41 5.67 6.31
N ALA A 468 38.53 4.38 6.66
CA ALA A 468 39.70 3.89 7.39
C ALA A 468 41.02 3.96 6.61
N ASN A 469 40.96 4.15 5.29
CA ASN A 469 42.13 4.40 4.43
C ASN A 469 42.58 5.87 4.41
N GLY A 470 41.99 6.74 5.23
CA GLY A 470 42.31 8.16 5.29
C GLY A 470 41.74 9.00 4.14
N LYS A 471 40.99 8.39 3.20
CA LYS A 471 40.25 9.15 2.19
C LYS A 471 39.02 9.82 2.80
N THR A 472 38.64 10.95 2.21
CA THR A 472 37.45 11.71 2.58
C THR A 472 36.60 11.93 1.33
N ASN A 473 35.28 11.78 1.45
CA ASN A 473 34.36 12.24 0.43
C ASN A 473 34.31 13.77 0.47
N THR A 474 34.87 14.42 -0.56
CA THR A 474 34.97 15.89 -0.65
C THR A 474 33.73 16.54 -1.26
N SER A 475 32.79 15.74 -1.76
CA SER A 475 31.50 16.20 -2.30
C SER A 475 30.39 15.24 -1.89
N PRO A 476 30.17 15.05 -0.58
CA PRO A 476 29.13 14.15 -0.11
C PRO A 476 27.75 14.75 -0.38
N THR A 477 26.77 13.89 -0.64
CA THR A 477 25.36 14.24 -0.57
C THR A 477 24.90 14.34 0.89
N LYS A 478 23.70 14.87 1.13
CA LYS A 478 23.09 14.87 2.46
C LYS A 478 22.90 13.44 2.98
N ILE A 479 22.50 12.51 2.10
CA ILE A 479 22.33 11.10 2.44
C ILE A 479 23.68 10.48 2.86
N ASP A 480 24.77 10.79 2.17
CA ASP A 480 26.11 10.31 2.55
C ASP A 480 26.50 10.78 3.96
N ILE A 481 26.23 12.04 4.30
CA ILE A 481 26.51 12.59 5.63
C ILE A 481 25.72 11.86 6.72
N ILE A 482 24.43 11.59 6.48
CA ILE A 482 23.57 10.87 7.43
C ILE A 482 24.04 9.43 7.57
N LYS A 483 24.22 8.72 6.46
CA LYS A 483 24.62 7.30 6.43
C LYS A 483 25.98 7.09 7.08
N ALA A 484 26.94 7.98 6.88
CA ALA A 484 28.27 7.86 7.49
C ALA A 484 28.24 7.90 9.03
N GLN A 485 27.23 8.54 9.62
CA GLN A 485 27.00 8.56 11.07
C GLN A 485 26.23 7.33 11.56
N GLY A 486 25.45 6.68 10.68
CA GLY A 486 24.60 5.54 10.98
C GLY A 486 23.66 5.83 12.17
N PRO A 487 23.53 4.89 13.13
CA PRO A 487 22.70 5.06 14.33
C PRO A 487 23.04 6.26 15.23
N SER A 488 24.19 6.90 15.02
CA SER A 488 24.57 8.11 15.78
C SER A 488 24.01 9.39 15.18
N ALA A 489 23.40 9.36 13.99
CA ALA A 489 22.71 10.51 13.42
C ALA A 489 21.57 10.97 14.34
N LYS A 490 21.47 12.28 14.54
CA LYS A 490 20.50 12.89 15.46
C LYS A 490 19.52 13.82 14.76
N LEU A 491 18.27 13.77 15.16
CA LEU A 491 17.27 14.81 14.95
C LEU A 491 17.59 16.02 15.85
N VAL A 492 17.56 17.20 15.26
CA VAL A 492 17.60 18.47 15.97
C VAL A 492 16.44 19.33 15.49
N ILE A 493 15.70 19.88 16.44
CA ILE A 493 14.61 20.84 16.19
C ILE A 493 15.14 22.24 16.45
N ASN A 494 14.93 23.15 15.50
CA ASN A 494 15.34 24.54 15.65
C ASN A 494 14.46 25.23 16.72
N PRO A 495 15.06 25.85 17.74
CA PRO A 495 14.30 26.47 18.82
C PRO A 495 13.34 27.56 18.31
N ASN A 496 12.12 27.58 18.86
CA ASN A 496 11.08 28.59 18.61
C ASN A 496 10.58 28.70 17.16
N SER A 497 10.95 27.79 16.26
CA SER A 497 10.44 27.80 14.88
C SER A 497 9.27 26.83 14.67
N LEU A 498 9.26 25.71 15.41
CA LEU A 498 8.21 24.70 15.35
C LEU A 498 7.14 24.92 16.42
N VAL A 499 5.88 24.92 16.00
CA VAL A 499 4.71 25.03 16.87
C VAL A 499 3.75 23.86 16.68
N ASP A 500 2.94 23.58 17.70
CA ASP A 500 1.76 22.72 17.54
C ASP A 500 0.56 23.51 17.00
N GLU A 501 -0.56 22.82 16.78
CA GLU A 501 -1.78 23.44 16.26
C GLU A 501 -2.42 24.52 17.17
N THR A 502 -2.00 24.59 18.45
CA THR A 502 -2.35 25.69 19.35
C THR A 502 -1.40 26.88 19.21
N GLY A 503 -0.36 26.79 18.37
CA GLY A 503 0.67 27.80 18.23
C GLY A 503 1.68 27.80 19.38
N ALA A 504 1.63 26.81 20.28
CA ALA A 504 2.59 26.69 21.36
C ALA A 504 3.89 26.07 20.84
N SER A 505 5.03 26.55 21.35
CA SER A 505 6.35 26.03 20.98
C SER A 505 6.47 24.55 21.35
N VAL A 506 6.97 23.76 20.40
CA VAL A 506 7.27 22.34 20.60
C VAL A 506 8.59 22.17 21.38
N ALA A 507 8.69 21.13 22.21
CA ALA A 507 9.92 20.83 22.93
C ALA A 507 11.07 20.53 21.95
N CYS A 508 12.13 21.36 22.00
CA CYS A 508 13.29 21.24 21.09
C CYS A 508 14.55 20.66 21.75
N THR A 509 14.54 20.45 23.07
CA THR A 509 15.60 19.75 23.79
C THR A 509 15.25 18.27 23.86
N LEU A 510 15.98 17.45 23.11
CA LEU A 510 15.69 16.02 22.95
C LEU A 510 16.69 15.17 23.75
N SER A 511 16.19 14.11 24.40
CA SER A 511 17.04 13.05 24.93
C SER A 511 17.65 12.21 23.80
N ASP A 512 18.56 11.28 24.12
CA ASP A 512 19.10 10.34 23.13
C ASP A 512 18.00 9.44 22.54
N GLU A 513 17.06 8.97 23.35
CA GLU A 513 15.92 8.15 22.91
C GLU A 513 14.94 8.92 22.01
N GLN A 514 14.93 10.26 22.09
CA GLN A 514 14.07 11.12 21.29
C GLN A 514 14.78 11.69 20.05
N SER A 515 16.11 11.63 19.99
CA SER A 515 16.89 12.24 18.91
C SER A 515 17.59 11.24 17.99
N LYS A 516 17.90 10.03 18.45
CA LYS A 516 18.59 9.01 17.63
C LYS A 516 17.61 8.08 16.94
N ILE A 517 18.08 7.46 15.86
CA ILE A 517 17.33 6.40 15.17
C ILE A 517 17.10 5.24 16.13
N TYR A 518 15.83 4.86 16.28
CA TYR A 518 15.44 3.66 16.99
C TYR A 518 15.53 2.44 16.07
N ASP A 519 14.85 2.51 14.91
CA ASP A 519 14.83 1.46 13.88
C ASP A 519 15.52 1.96 12.60
N ASP A 520 16.64 1.33 12.24
CA ASP A 520 17.54 1.77 11.16
C ASP A 520 17.50 0.80 9.97
N GLU A 521 16.40 0.77 9.20
CA GLU A 521 16.18 -0.07 8.00
C GLU A 521 17.06 0.33 6.78
N LEU A 522 18.30 0.76 7.05
CA LEU A 522 19.23 1.28 6.06
C LEU A 522 20.42 0.33 5.92
N PRO A 523 20.31 -0.73 5.08
CA PRO A 523 21.40 -1.67 4.89
C PRO A 523 22.66 -0.96 4.36
N PRO A 524 23.86 -1.48 4.65
CA PRO A 524 25.08 -0.94 4.07
C PRO A 524 25.06 -1.02 2.54
N ARG A 525 25.65 -0.02 1.89
CA ARG A 525 25.97 -0.05 0.45
C ARG A 525 27.44 0.24 0.25
N THR A 526 28.05 -0.32 -0.79
CA THR A 526 29.46 -0.05 -1.08
C THR A 526 29.65 1.39 -1.53
N ALA A 527 30.76 1.99 -1.14
CA ALA A 527 31.21 3.31 -1.58
C ALA A 527 32.45 3.14 -2.50
N PRO A 528 32.29 2.57 -3.71
CA PRO A 528 33.38 2.01 -4.51
C PRO A 528 34.45 3.02 -4.94
N ASN A 529 34.09 4.30 -5.06
CA ASN A 529 35.01 5.38 -5.42
C ASN A 529 36.15 5.56 -4.40
N TYR A 530 35.95 5.06 -3.17
CA TYR A 530 36.93 5.17 -2.09
C TYR A 530 37.67 3.87 -1.80
N TRP A 531 37.45 2.81 -2.59
CA TRP A 531 38.26 1.60 -2.49
C TRP A 531 39.72 1.93 -2.79
N SER A 532 40.64 1.24 -2.12
CA SER A 532 42.07 1.44 -2.32
C SER A 532 42.85 0.20 -1.91
N ALA A 533 44.05 0.08 -2.44
CA ALA A 533 45.05 -0.84 -1.93
C ALA A 533 46.34 -0.05 -1.69
N THR A 534 46.98 -0.27 -0.55
CA THR A 534 48.21 0.42 -0.17
C THR A 534 49.24 -0.61 0.25
N LYS A 535 50.45 -0.48 -0.28
CA LYS A 535 51.59 -1.27 0.14
C LYS A 535 52.23 -0.62 1.36
N GLU A 536 52.45 -1.41 2.40
CA GLU A 536 53.06 -0.98 3.65
C GLU A 536 54.25 -1.91 3.96
N SER A 537 55.04 -1.57 4.98
CA SER A 537 56.24 -2.35 5.34
C SER A 537 55.92 -3.78 5.80
N ASP A 538 54.71 -4.01 6.32
CA ASP A 538 54.24 -5.28 6.87
C ASP A 538 53.35 -6.08 5.90
N GLY A 539 52.99 -5.52 4.74
CA GLY A 539 52.08 -6.18 3.80
C GLY A 539 51.43 -5.24 2.79
N VAL A 540 50.28 -5.66 2.26
CA VAL A 540 49.38 -4.84 1.46
C VAL A 540 48.01 -4.85 2.14
N ASN A 541 47.46 -3.66 2.37
CA ASN A 541 46.10 -3.49 2.87
C ASN A 541 45.17 -3.14 1.72
N VAL A 542 44.08 -3.90 1.57
CA VAL A 542 43.00 -3.61 0.62
C VAL A 542 41.77 -3.15 1.40
N TYR A 543 41.27 -1.97 1.05
CA TYR A 543 40.20 -1.27 1.75
C TYR A 543 38.93 -1.29 0.91
N ILE A 544 37.87 -1.86 1.47
CA ILE A 544 36.53 -1.91 0.87
C ILE A 544 35.62 -1.05 1.72
N THR A 545 35.23 0.10 1.18
CA THR A 545 34.47 1.13 1.90
C THR A 545 32.98 1.01 1.66
N TYR A 546 32.21 1.37 2.68
CA TYR A 546 30.74 1.37 2.72
C TYR A 546 30.22 2.75 3.14
N ASP A 547 28.97 3.02 2.83
CA ASP A 547 28.29 4.28 3.16
C ASP A 547 27.90 4.41 4.64
N THR A 548 27.83 3.31 5.39
CA THR A 548 27.40 3.26 6.79
C THR A 548 28.41 2.53 7.68
N PRO A 549 28.52 2.88 8.98
CA PRO A 549 29.26 2.11 9.97
C PRO A 549 28.80 0.65 10.04
N LEU A 550 29.77 -0.27 10.10
CA LEU A 550 29.56 -1.71 10.06
C LEU A 550 29.70 -2.33 11.44
N TYR A 551 28.92 -3.37 11.71
CA TYR A 551 28.98 -4.11 12.96
C TYR A 551 30.26 -4.94 13.04
N ILE A 552 31.09 -4.66 14.05
CA ILE A 552 32.43 -5.25 14.18
C ILE A 552 32.44 -6.78 14.29
N SER A 553 31.37 -7.35 14.85
CA SER A 553 31.22 -8.81 15.00
C SER A 553 30.41 -9.44 13.87
N SER A 554 30.33 -8.78 12.70
CA SER A 554 29.85 -9.43 11.47
C SER A 554 30.69 -10.69 11.21
N GLY A 555 30.06 -11.78 10.76
CA GLY A 555 30.69 -13.08 10.52
C GLY A 555 31.62 -13.13 9.30
N LEU A 556 32.42 -12.09 9.12
CA LEU A 556 33.25 -11.83 7.95
C LEU A 556 34.51 -12.70 7.96
N ARG A 557 34.83 -13.27 6.80
CA ARG A 557 36.01 -14.13 6.59
C ARG A 557 36.88 -13.56 5.47
N PRO A 558 38.20 -13.82 5.49
CA PRO A 558 39.10 -13.36 4.43
C PRO A 558 38.70 -13.84 3.02
N ASP A 559 37.98 -14.96 2.92
CA ASP A 559 37.52 -15.53 1.67
C ASP A 559 36.12 -15.06 1.23
N ASP A 560 35.43 -14.19 1.99
CA ASP A 560 34.14 -13.62 1.54
C ASP A 560 34.29 -12.66 0.36
N PHE A 561 35.53 -12.28 0.04
CA PHE A 561 35.91 -11.58 -1.17
C PHE A 561 36.88 -12.42 -2.00
N ILE A 562 36.79 -12.26 -3.32
CA ILE A 562 37.68 -12.87 -4.30
C ILE A 562 38.61 -11.77 -4.80
N PHE A 563 39.91 -11.95 -4.55
CA PHE A 563 40.95 -11.08 -5.07
C PHE A 563 41.66 -11.79 -6.23
N THR A 564 41.89 -11.10 -7.33
CA THR A 564 42.57 -11.66 -8.50
C THR A 564 43.65 -10.71 -8.98
N SER A 565 44.87 -11.20 -9.17
CA SER A 565 45.97 -10.43 -9.76
C SER A 565 45.74 -10.19 -11.25
N THR A 566 46.54 -9.31 -11.86
CA THR A 566 46.48 -8.97 -13.29
C THR A 566 46.70 -10.16 -14.23
N ASN A 567 47.37 -11.22 -13.77
CA ASN A 567 47.58 -12.47 -14.51
C ASN A 567 46.47 -13.53 -14.26
N GLY A 568 45.39 -13.18 -13.57
CA GLY A 568 44.25 -14.08 -13.34
C GLY A 568 44.40 -15.05 -12.16
N LYS A 569 45.48 -14.97 -11.37
CA LYS A 569 45.66 -15.82 -10.18
C LYS A 569 44.79 -15.31 -9.02
N ASN A 570 44.09 -16.23 -8.33
CA ASN A 570 43.38 -15.91 -7.10
C ASN A 570 44.37 -15.63 -5.96
N LEU A 571 44.08 -14.59 -5.17
CA LEU A 571 44.87 -14.14 -4.03
C LEU A 571 44.01 -14.31 -2.78
N LEU A 572 44.59 -14.90 -1.73
CA LEU A 572 43.93 -15.08 -0.44
C LEU A 572 44.52 -14.13 0.59
N ALA A 573 43.66 -13.33 1.23
CA ALA A 573 44.06 -12.44 2.31
C ALA A 573 44.35 -13.24 3.59
N ASP A 574 45.32 -12.79 4.39
CA ASP A 574 45.65 -13.43 5.67
C ASP A 574 44.60 -13.15 6.74
N SER A 575 43.99 -11.96 6.69
CA SER A 575 42.99 -11.54 7.65
C SER A 575 42.08 -10.45 7.07
N VAL A 576 40.93 -10.27 7.71
CA VAL A 576 40.03 -9.16 7.47
C VAL A 576 39.56 -8.60 8.80
N LYS A 577 39.46 -7.27 8.89
CA LYS A 577 38.87 -6.58 10.04
C LYS A 577 37.92 -5.48 9.59
N ILE A 578 36.97 -5.14 10.46
CA ILE A 578 36.06 -4.01 10.29
C ILE A 578 36.61 -2.81 11.06
N THR A 579 36.65 -1.65 10.41
CA THR A 579 37.05 -0.38 11.04
C THR A 579 36.08 0.72 10.57
N GLY A 580 35.12 1.07 11.44
CA GLY A 580 34.05 2.00 11.09
C GLY A 580 33.21 1.46 9.93
N ASN A 581 33.17 2.21 8.82
CA ASN A 581 32.48 1.88 7.58
C ASN A 581 33.36 1.15 6.55
N THR A 582 34.52 0.61 6.96
CA THR A 582 35.52 0.05 6.03
C THR A 582 35.95 -1.35 6.44
N LEU A 583 36.01 -2.27 5.46
CA LEU A 583 36.69 -3.55 5.60
C LEU A 583 38.15 -3.38 5.22
N VAL A 584 39.04 -3.93 6.03
CA VAL A 584 40.49 -3.91 5.80
C VAL A 584 40.98 -5.34 5.68
N PHE A 585 41.29 -5.75 4.44
CA PHE A 585 41.92 -7.03 4.14
C PHE A 585 43.43 -6.86 4.15
N ASN A 586 44.13 -7.68 4.91
CA ASN A 586 45.58 -7.63 5.03
C ASN A 586 46.23 -8.83 4.33
N PHE A 587 47.21 -8.55 3.49
CA PHE A 587 48.11 -9.52 2.86
C PHE A 587 49.52 -9.28 3.39
N LYS A 588 49.96 -10.07 4.36
CA LYS A 588 51.26 -9.90 5.02
C LYS A 588 52.40 -9.98 4.01
N SER A 589 53.52 -9.36 4.30
CA SER A 589 54.75 -9.49 3.48
C SER A 589 55.26 -10.93 3.37
N THR A 590 54.88 -11.81 4.30
CA THR A 590 55.14 -13.25 4.28
C THR A 590 54.12 -14.07 3.46
N ASN A 591 53.06 -13.44 2.94
CA ASN A 591 52.03 -14.10 2.14
C ASN A 591 52.62 -14.53 0.79
N GLU A 592 52.34 -15.76 0.37
CA GLU A 592 52.83 -16.31 -0.92
C GLU A 592 52.36 -15.48 -2.14
N ASN A 593 51.28 -14.71 -1.99
CA ASN A 593 50.71 -13.86 -3.02
C ASN A 593 51.26 -12.42 -2.99
N TYR A 594 52.09 -12.06 -2.00
CA TYR A 594 52.61 -10.69 -1.83
C TYR A 594 53.32 -10.16 -3.08
N ALA A 595 54.11 -11.00 -3.74
CA ALA A 595 54.83 -10.63 -4.97
C ALA A 595 53.90 -10.29 -6.16
N LEU A 596 52.63 -10.68 -6.09
CA LEU A 596 51.63 -10.43 -7.15
C LEU A 596 50.80 -9.15 -6.90
N LEU A 597 50.95 -8.54 -5.73
CA LEU A 597 50.24 -7.33 -5.30
C LEU A 597 51.06 -6.06 -5.63
N THR A 598 51.46 -5.90 -6.89
CA THR A 598 52.43 -4.85 -7.29
C THR A 598 51.82 -3.69 -8.07
N ASN A 599 50.69 -3.89 -8.76
CA ASN A 599 50.09 -2.87 -9.64
C ASN A 599 48.61 -2.67 -9.36
N SER A 600 47.78 -3.67 -9.65
CA SER A 600 46.34 -3.60 -9.48
C SER A 600 45.76 -4.96 -9.14
N ILE A 601 44.65 -4.95 -8.42
CA ILE A 601 43.95 -6.14 -7.95
C ILE A 601 42.50 -6.01 -8.38
N ASN A 602 41.95 -7.06 -8.96
CA ASN A 602 40.52 -7.17 -9.16
C ASN A 602 39.86 -7.70 -7.88
N VAL A 603 38.84 -7.01 -7.40
CA VAL A 603 38.15 -7.35 -6.15
C VAL A 603 36.70 -7.64 -6.44
N LYS A 604 36.20 -8.81 -6.05
CA LYS A 604 34.78 -9.20 -6.16
C LYS A 604 34.23 -9.63 -4.82
N CYS A 605 32.99 -9.26 -4.54
CA CYS A 605 32.27 -9.77 -3.38
C CYS A 605 31.63 -11.13 -3.69
N LYS A 606 31.58 -12.05 -2.73
CA LYS A 606 30.74 -13.25 -2.84
C LYS A 606 29.30 -12.91 -2.45
N ASN A 607 28.33 -13.54 -3.10
CA ASN A 607 26.92 -13.43 -2.73
C ASN A 607 26.58 -14.07 -1.37
N THR A 608 27.52 -14.83 -0.77
CA THR A 608 27.37 -15.47 0.54
C THR A 608 27.89 -14.63 1.71
N ILE A 609 28.30 -13.38 1.47
CA ILE A 609 28.85 -12.52 2.52
C ILE A 609 27.81 -12.27 3.62
N CYS A 610 28.27 -12.36 4.88
CA CYS A 610 27.51 -11.93 6.03
C CYS A 610 28.15 -10.66 6.61
N LEU A 611 27.61 -9.51 6.21
CA LEU A 611 28.05 -8.21 6.69
C LEU A 611 26.83 -7.39 7.13
N LEU A 612 26.91 -6.82 8.32
CA LEU A 612 25.80 -6.12 8.96
C LEU A 612 26.15 -4.65 9.20
N SER A 613 25.17 -3.76 9.12
CA SER A 613 25.29 -2.40 9.66
C SER A 613 25.37 -2.42 11.19
N ASN A 614 25.85 -1.34 11.80
CA ASN A 614 25.56 -1.12 13.22
C ASN A 614 24.04 -1.01 13.47
N HIS A 615 23.60 -1.38 14.67
CA HIS A 615 22.18 -1.37 15.03
C HIS A 615 21.74 -0.03 15.64
N GLY A 616 20.47 0.32 15.40
CA GLY A 616 19.76 1.39 16.11
C GLY A 616 19.50 1.04 17.58
N LEU A 617 18.73 1.87 18.27
CA LEU A 617 18.35 1.59 19.66
C LEU A 617 17.42 0.35 19.81
N SER A 618 16.79 -0.13 18.73
CA SER A 618 16.01 -1.38 18.72
C SER A 618 16.85 -2.63 18.93
N GLY A 619 18.13 -2.59 18.51
CA GLY A 619 19.03 -3.75 18.51
C GLY A 619 19.04 -4.54 17.19
N ASP A 620 18.26 -4.14 16.19
CA ASP A 620 18.17 -4.85 14.92
C ASP A 620 19.35 -4.54 13.99
N PHE A 621 19.79 -5.57 13.26
CA PHE A 621 20.89 -5.48 12.30
C PHE A 621 20.38 -5.63 10.87
N TYR A 622 20.93 -4.83 9.95
CA TYR A 622 20.56 -4.90 8.54
C TYR A 622 21.71 -5.43 7.70
N GLN A 623 21.40 -6.46 6.91
CA GLN A 623 22.39 -7.16 6.10
C GLN A 623 22.70 -6.42 4.80
N TYR A 624 24.00 -6.29 4.51
CA TYR A 624 24.48 -5.88 3.20
C TYR A 624 24.15 -6.94 2.15
N ILE A 625 23.49 -6.49 1.08
CA ILE A 625 23.23 -7.31 -0.11
C ILE A 625 24.10 -6.77 -1.25
N PRO A 626 25.05 -7.58 -1.77
CA PRO A 626 25.91 -7.15 -2.87
C PRO A 626 25.13 -6.76 -4.12
N SER A 627 25.51 -5.63 -4.73
CA SER A 627 24.99 -5.23 -6.04
C SER A 627 25.60 -6.08 -7.16
N ASN A 628 25.00 -6.02 -8.35
CA ASN A 628 25.58 -6.68 -9.54
C ASN A 628 27.01 -6.22 -9.82
N ASP A 629 27.32 -4.94 -9.57
CA ASP A 629 28.67 -4.43 -9.77
C ASP A 629 29.64 -5.06 -8.76
N ASP A 630 29.25 -5.18 -7.49
CA ASP A 630 30.08 -5.77 -6.44
C ASP A 630 30.39 -7.25 -6.74
N LEU A 631 29.43 -7.97 -7.33
CA LEU A 631 29.60 -9.35 -7.79
C LEU A 631 30.46 -9.44 -9.06
N SER A 632 30.37 -8.45 -9.95
CA SER A 632 31.11 -8.42 -11.22
C SER A 632 32.61 -8.14 -11.03
N GLY A 633 32.94 -7.37 -9.99
CA GLY A 633 34.29 -7.03 -9.60
C GLY A 633 34.75 -5.65 -10.05
N ARG A 634 35.70 -5.08 -9.30
CA ARG A 634 36.29 -3.76 -9.56
C ARG A 634 37.82 -3.84 -9.48
N ILE A 635 38.49 -3.10 -10.36
CA ILE A 635 39.94 -2.97 -10.33
C ILE A 635 40.32 -1.88 -9.34
N VAL A 636 41.20 -2.22 -8.40
CA VAL A 636 41.79 -1.31 -7.42
C VAL A 636 43.29 -1.24 -7.66
N ASN A 637 43.83 -0.04 -7.81
CA ASN A 637 45.28 0.17 -7.95
C ASN A 637 45.96 0.09 -6.58
N VAL A 638 47.14 -0.53 -6.55
CA VAL A 638 48.00 -0.63 -5.38
C VAL A 638 48.93 0.59 -5.36
N ALA A 639 48.67 1.52 -4.45
CA ALA A 639 49.58 2.62 -4.17
C ALA A 639 50.85 2.08 -3.47
N GLN A 640 52.02 2.59 -3.87
CA GLN A 640 53.31 2.22 -3.28
C GLN A 640 53.62 3.01 -2.01
#